data_AF-A0A3S7GUG3-F1
#
_entry.id   AF-A0A3S7GUG3-F1
#
_cell.length_a   1.000
_cell.length_b   1.000
_cell.length_c   1.000
_cell.angle_alpha   90.00
_cell.angle_beta   90.00
_cell.angle_gamma   90.00
#
_symmetry.space_group_name_H-M   'P 1'
#
loop_
_entity.id
_entity.type
_entity.pdbx_description
1 polymer ?
#
loop_
_entity_poly.entity_id
_entity_poly.type
_entity_poly.pdbx_seq_one_letter_code
_entity_poly.pdbx_strand_id
1 'polypeptide(L)'
;MVYDKEQIEQLLEGYWYREPKEDWYVDNIDINKQQMKRYHQKGYKTLFIAMDSETWHKGSGNTGIYAGWEDTHKNLEEYKYFMSGVIASKPIEYLDEDIPQFIMKNTYSAIKKLGEFSFFLFKGKMIGITGTAGKSTCKTLLNELLEVNHTVNSTRGNHNTRTGVPLTVANAINNPDYLVLEMAISSLWMKSGGIAKTYIPDLALITSIDGGQNKTPYETAILKSKIAEGMHHNGKVILNRDMNEYFTVKNAIEKYNKNIVTYGFNNESDSIIERFEEYKDYTHVEASILGEPVSFNTFLSGKAMIENIIGVLTIIKLLDIPLESIMYKLENYQPNNGVQNFEHYKKNNGVTYTLINDSWNAMGISMLEGIKVLKTKSRFYKGKTIAILGRIIGLNKNEKEAKRQHELIAEELINSNIDLVYGHGKEMKYTMKKLPKRMIGGYYESAELLAYEVANIIEDDDLILIKGSVRNSNFKNVKKHLILYANSNATHKVNAHKVSSKGYGVATFSVKTNEKVSYIGNQDVIQNQGLGGVLIIHHILDLIFSKQLSLSDIYKPDKQAIRESKNPRSIPLNKKDEITLNQLLTSAIVTSSPNAILMLANTVIGSNSDSLKYIKETTKEIGANPRSALNITGRRISNKIQELSLNDLYLASKLLFNKYPFIKDMLTKNNYVFKDKFYKSESNLFNYGMITHGFFYGQNHSIGTVLSKINGEEYITVVLGAKNAFHRDELIYNSIMQVTQGKPKHTKRDSIRKKRKSPFEMNIIGDTYFGEYYTRKRQAKDIDDALTSKGRYYSFDGIRDFLKTGDLNICNFEAAISDDDNAYLRQRKPYVLHASEEETARALKKEYIHLAALANNHLMDCNIEGLNRTIKQFETENIYTIGAGNTQEEAEKPFVLNYNGQKYTIFNAYWYRRPMYREYDFYAIGNKPGVACINPSLYKQISKVKEEGAKVIVIAHWGVDFGKVQIKQREYAQLLEEAGADLIIGHGAHMMQSIEKINRTTVVYSIGNGIFNSNGEYNQRFVPPYSFIARLTITPENDLSLKLYPIYSNNKETFWQPRFLTEDEFKHCSQMLKQYGSIETIKKGYDQHYYYDIPL
;
A
#
# COMPACT_ATOMS: atom_id res chain seq x y z
N MET A 1 8.55 -37.87 39.94
CA MET A 1 7.61 -37.63 41.05
C MET A 1 6.42 -36.87 40.47
N VAL A 2 5.34 -36.72 41.22
CA VAL A 2 4.10 -36.07 40.76
C VAL A 2 3.56 -35.20 41.89
N TYR A 3 2.76 -34.19 41.53
CA TYR A 3 1.93 -33.49 42.51
C TYR A 3 0.65 -34.28 42.73
N ASP A 4 0.38 -34.64 43.97
CA ASP A 4 -0.85 -35.27 44.42
C ASP A 4 -1.68 -34.30 45.28
N LYS A 5 -2.83 -34.77 45.77
CA LYS A 5 -3.73 -33.96 46.60
C LYS A 5 -3.03 -33.40 47.84
N GLU A 6 -2.32 -34.25 48.58
CA GLU A 6 -1.70 -33.91 49.86
C GLU A 6 -0.61 -32.85 49.67
N GLN A 7 0.21 -33.00 48.64
CA GLN A 7 1.24 -32.02 48.31
C GLN A 7 0.64 -30.65 47.95
N ILE A 8 -0.45 -30.61 47.19
CA ILE A 8 -1.13 -29.35 46.86
C ILE A 8 -1.66 -28.67 48.12
N GLU A 9 -2.28 -29.42 49.03
CA GLU A 9 -2.80 -28.91 50.32
C GLU A 9 -1.69 -28.43 51.26
N GLN A 10 -0.54 -29.10 51.29
CA GLN A 10 0.62 -28.68 52.08
C GLN A 10 1.29 -27.42 51.52
N LEU A 11 1.34 -27.28 50.20
CA LEU A 11 2.06 -26.18 49.54
C LEU A 11 1.21 -24.92 49.43
N LEU A 12 -0.09 -25.05 49.18
CA LEU A 12 -0.96 -23.93 48.83
C LEU A 12 -2.00 -23.67 49.91
N GLU A 13 -2.21 -22.39 50.23
CA GLU A 13 -3.25 -21.97 51.18
C GLU A 13 -4.57 -21.79 50.42
N GLY A 14 -5.47 -22.76 50.58
CA GLY A 14 -6.74 -22.82 49.86
C GLY A 14 -7.58 -24.02 50.29
N TYR A 15 -8.59 -24.34 49.50
CA TYR A 15 -9.43 -25.52 49.70
C TYR A 15 -9.85 -26.13 48.36
N TRP A 16 -10.15 -27.42 48.34
CA TRP A 16 -10.74 -28.07 47.17
C TRP A 16 -12.24 -27.77 47.11
N TYR A 17 -12.70 -27.10 46.05
CA TYR A 17 -14.13 -26.94 45.76
C TYR A 17 -14.71 -28.21 45.14
N ARG A 18 -13.89 -28.92 44.34
CA ARG A 18 -14.16 -30.28 43.88
C ARG A 18 -12.92 -31.11 44.17
N GLU A 19 -13.07 -32.13 44.99
CA GLU A 19 -11.93 -32.94 45.43
C GLU A 19 -11.46 -33.90 44.33
N PRO A 20 -10.15 -34.11 44.20
CA PRO A 20 -9.61 -35.14 43.34
C PRO A 20 -9.86 -36.54 43.90
N LYS A 21 -9.92 -37.55 43.02
CA LYS A 21 -9.95 -38.97 43.40
C LYS A 21 -8.65 -39.40 44.08
N GLU A 22 -8.65 -40.50 44.84
CA GLU A 22 -7.47 -40.97 45.59
C GLU A 22 -6.24 -41.24 44.71
N ASP A 23 -6.42 -41.65 43.46
CA ASP A 23 -5.35 -41.95 42.50
C ASP A 23 -4.94 -40.73 41.63
N TRP A 24 -5.47 -39.55 41.94
CA TRP A 24 -5.24 -38.35 41.16
C TRP A 24 -3.82 -37.82 41.34
N TYR A 25 -3.22 -37.43 40.22
CA TYR A 25 -1.94 -36.73 40.21
C TYR A 25 -1.78 -35.88 38.97
N VAL A 26 -0.84 -34.94 39.02
CA VAL A 26 -0.42 -34.08 37.92
C VAL A 26 1.10 -33.96 37.86
N ASP A 27 1.64 -33.91 36.65
CA ASP A 27 3.08 -33.85 36.37
C ASP A 27 3.46 -32.67 35.47
N ASN A 28 2.49 -31.83 35.10
CA ASN A 28 2.70 -30.59 34.36
C ASN A 28 1.88 -29.43 34.95
N ILE A 29 2.49 -28.25 35.05
CA ILE A 29 1.88 -26.98 35.46
C ILE A 29 1.94 -26.00 34.28
N ASP A 30 0.80 -25.41 33.91
CA ASP A 30 0.74 -24.41 32.84
C ASP A 30 -0.30 -23.30 33.10
N ILE A 31 -0.11 -22.18 32.41
CA ILE A 31 -0.99 -21.00 32.40
C ILE A 31 -1.49 -20.66 30.99
N ASN A 32 -0.99 -21.39 29.96
CA ASN A 32 -1.31 -21.19 28.56
C ASN A 32 -2.11 -22.38 27.99
N LYS A 33 -3.32 -22.09 27.52
CA LYS A 33 -4.29 -23.10 27.04
C LYS A 33 -3.78 -23.90 25.83
N GLN A 34 -3.05 -23.27 24.90
CA GLN A 34 -2.50 -23.97 23.73
C GLN A 34 -1.35 -24.90 24.10
N GLN A 35 -0.55 -24.53 25.11
CA GLN A 35 0.54 -25.36 25.59
C GLN A 35 -0.01 -26.58 26.34
N MET A 36 -1.00 -26.39 27.22
CA MET A 36 -1.70 -27.50 27.88
C MET A 36 -2.18 -28.56 26.87
N LYS A 37 -2.80 -28.15 25.77
CA LYS A 37 -3.22 -29.07 24.70
C LYS A 37 -2.04 -29.88 24.12
N ARG A 38 -0.88 -29.25 23.89
CA ARG A 38 0.32 -29.94 23.39
C ARG A 38 0.89 -30.93 24.41
N TYR A 39 0.81 -30.62 25.70
CA TYR A 39 1.29 -31.49 26.77
C TYR A 39 0.40 -32.70 26.99
N HIS A 40 -0.91 -32.50 26.91
CA HIS A 40 -1.87 -33.59 26.90
C HIS A 40 -1.60 -34.58 25.75
N GLN A 41 -1.28 -34.09 24.54
CA GLN A 41 -0.91 -34.93 23.40
C GLN A 41 0.38 -35.75 23.62
N LYS A 42 1.25 -35.31 24.54
CA LYS A 42 2.46 -36.03 24.95
C LYS A 42 2.25 -36.92 26.17
N GLY A 43 1.01 -37.04 26.67
CA GLY A 43 0.65 -37.89 27.81
C GLY A 43 0.74 -37.24 29.19
N TYR A 44 1.05 -35.94 29.29
CA TYR A 44 1.17 -35.24 30.57
C TYR A 44 -0.19 -34.86 31.16
N LYS A 45 -0.31 -34.96 32.49
CA LYS A 45 -1.48 -34.54 33.27
C LYS A 45 -1.26 -33.13 33.80
N THR A 46 -2.06 -32.19 33.29
CA THR A 46 -1.83 -30.75 33.54
C THR A 46 -2.73 -30.19 34.63
N LEU A 47 -2.12 -29.53 35.62
CA LEU A 47 -2.79 -28.61 36.55
C LEU A 47 -2.72 -27.18 36.00
N PHE A 48 -3.86 -26.65 35.56
CA PHE A 48 -3.93 -25.32 34.97
C PHE A 48 -4.08 -24.25 36.07
N ILE A 49 -3.28 -23.18 36.03
CA ILE A 49 -3.43 -22.06 36.98
C ILE A 49 -4.20 -20.92 36.31
N ALA A 50 -5.45 -20.74 36.70
CA ALA A 50 -6.31 -19.66 36.22
C ALA A 50 -6.04 -18.35 37.00
N MET A 51 -5.93 -17.25 36.25
CA MET A 51 -5.62 -15.92 36.79
C MET A 51 -6.45 -14.85 36.09
N ASP A 52 -7.07 -13.98 36.88
CA ASP A 52 -7.61 -12.71 36.39
C ASP A 52 -6.49 -11.70 36.10
N SER A 53 -6.82 -10.65 35.36
CA SER A 53 -5.84 -9.63 34.96
C SER A 53 -5.22 -8.90 36.16
N GLU A 54 -5.98 -8.67 37.22
CA GLU A 54 -5.47 -7.96 38.40
C GLU A 54 -4.40 -8.77 39.12
N THR A 55 -4.66 -10.05 39.37
CA THR A 55 -3.75 -11.02 39.97
C THR A 55 -2.50 -11.19 39.11
N TRP A 56 -2.67 -11.30 37.78
CA TRP A 56 -1.55 -11.34 36.85
C TRP A 56 -0.70 -10.07 36.92
N HIS A 57 -1.29 -8.87 36.91
CA HIS A 57 -0.55 -7.62 36.94
C HIS A 57 0.18 -7.40 38.26
N LYS A 58 -0.47 -7.69 39.39
CA LYS A 58 0.16 -7.60 40.72
C LYS A 58 1.33 -8.56 40.85
N GLY A 59 1.17 -9.80 40.41
CA GLY A 59 2.21 -10.83 40.49
C GLY A 59 3.34 -10.66 39.47
N SER A 60 2.99 -10.50 38.20
CA SER A 60 3.95 -10.40 37.09
C SER A 60 4.58 -9.01 36.95
N GLY A 61 4.02 -7.99 37.63
CA GLY A 61 4.36 -6.56 37.56
C GLY A 61 4.63 -6.01 36.16
N ASN A 62 3.97 -6.59 35.15
CA ASN A 62 3.99 -6.11 33.78
C ASN A 62 3.13 -4.84 33.67
N THR A 63 3.67 -3.79 33.05
CA THR A 63 2.98 -2.50 32.83
C THR A 63 3.05 -2.08 31.36
N GLY A 64 2.07 -1.31 30.88
CA GLY A 64 2.03 -0.74 29.52
C GLY A 64 1.52 -1.70 28.43
N ILE A 65 1.90 -1.49 27.17
CA ILE A 65 1.43 -2.28 25.99
C ILE A 65 1.73 -3.79 26.05
N TYR A 66 2.56 -4.24 26.99
CA TYR A 66 2.87 -5.64 27.27
C TYR A 66 1.99 -6.25 28.38
N ALA A 67 0.98 -5.51 28.84
CA ALA A 67 0.05 -5.89 29.90
C ALA A 67 -1.26 -6.53 29.39
N GLY A 68 -1.33 -6.96 28.13
CA GLY A 68 -2.51 -7.70 27.66
C GLY A 68 -2.60 -9.05 28.34
N TRP A 69 -3.40 -9.18 29.41
CA TRP A 69 -3.75 -10.44 30.03
C TRP A 69 -5.27 -10.56 30.07
N GLU A 70 -5.79 -11.60 29.43
CA GLU A 70 -7.21 -11.92 29.47
C GLU A 70 -7.49 -12.83 30.67
N ASP A 71 -8.55 -12.53 31.42
CA ASP A 71 -8.98 -13.34 32.55
C ASP A 71 -9.25 -14.78 32.11
N THR A 72 -8.33 -15.69 32.49
CA THR A 72 -8.36 -17.06 31.99
C THR A 72 -9.51 -17.87 32.58
N HIS A 73 -10.13 -17.41 33.67
CA HIS A 73 -11.29 -18.08 34.29
C HIS A 73 -12.51 -18.13 33.38
N LYS A 74 -12.61 -17.25 32.37
CA LYS A 74 -13.83 -17.11 31.56
C LYS A 74 -13.94 -18.09 30.39
N ASN A 75 -12.81 -18.68 29.97
CA ASN A 75 -12.70 -19.31 28.66
C ASN A 75 -11.94 -20.66 28.74
N LEU A 76 -12.24 -21.51 29.73
CA LEU A 76 -11.62 -22.83 29.87
C LEU A 76 -12.42 -23.98 29.24
N GLU A 77 -13.68 -23.74 28.88
CA GLU A 77 -14.61 -24.76 28.37
C GLU A 77 -14.03 -25.53 27.17
N GLU A 78 -13.49 -24.81 26.17
CA GLU A 78 -12.91 -25.43 24.97
C GLU A 78 -11.66 -26.28 25.23
N TYR A 79 -11.08 -26.20 26.43
CA TYR A 79 -9.84 -26.85 26.80
C TYR A 79 -9.99 -27.82 27.99
N LYS A 80 -11.21 -28.02 28.50
CA LYS A 80 -11.47 -28.84 29.70
C LYS A 80 -11.01 -30.30 29.56
N TYR A 81 -11.07 -30.87 28.36
CA TYR A 81 -10.58 -32.22 28.08
C TYR A 81 -9.06 -32.38 28.16
N PHE A 82 -8.30 -31.29 28.16
CA PHE A 82 -6.82 -31.32 28.23
C PHE A 82 -6.28 -31.03 29.63
N MET A 83 -7.14 -30.69 30.60
CA MET A 83 -6.73 -30.45 31.98
C MET A 83 -7.05 -31.64 32.87
N SER A 84 -6.21 -31.85 33.87
CA SER A 84 -6.42 -32.85 34.92
C SER A 84 -6.84 -32.20 36.24
N GLY A 85 -6.80 -30.87 36.33
CA GLY A 85 -7.31 -30.07 37.44
C GLY A 85 -7.06 -28.58 37.21
N VAL A 86 -7.62 -27.73 38.06
CA VAL A 86 -7.43 -26.27 37.98
C VAL A 86 -7.18 -25.64 39.35
N ILE A 87 -6.22 -24.72 39.42
CA ILE A 87 -6.07 -23.77 40.52
C ILE A 87 -6.76 -22.47 40.09
N ALA A 88 -7.72 -21.97 40.88
CA ALA A 88 -8.51 -20.78 40.53
C ALA A 88 -8.73 -19.86 41.73
N SER A 89 -9.02 -18.57 41.48
CA SER A 89 -9.33 -17.62 42.56
C SER A 89 -10.77 -17.72 43.07
N LYS A 90 -11.62 -18.41 42.32
CA LYS A 90 -13.03 -18.69 42.62
C LYS A 90 -13.48 -19.96 41.90
N PRO A 91 -14.52 -20.64 42.39
CA PRO A 91 -15.13 -21.77 41.69
C PRO A 91 -15.49 -21.46 40.23
N ILE A 92 -15.22 -22.40 39.33
CA ILE A 92 -15.56 -22.33 37.91
C ILE A 92 -16.69 -23.33 37.64
N GLU A 93 -17.93 -22.86 37.74
CA GLU A 93 -19.13 -23.71 37.74
C GLU A 93 -19.33 -24.49 36.44
N TYR A 94 -18.94 -23.93 35.30
CA TYR A 94 -19.18 -24.52 33.97
C TYR A 94 -18.25 -25.70 33.63
N LEU A 95 -17.19 -25.95 34.41
CA LEU A 95 -16.32 -27.11 34.18
C LEU A 95 -17.02 -28.41 34.61
N ASP A 96 -16.61 -29.54 34.03
CA ASP A 96 -17.15 -30.87 34.33
C ASP A 96 -16.93 -31.25 35.81
N GLU A 97 -17.88 -31.97 36.43
CA GLU A 97 -17.86 -32.29 37.87
C GLU A 97 -16.65 -33.12 38.31
N ASP A 98 -16.04 -33.86 37.38
CA ASP A 98 -14.88 -34.71 37.61
C ASP A 98 -13.54 -33.96 37.53
N ILE A 99 -13.53 -32.68 37.15
CA ILE A 99 -12.33 -31.85 37.12
C ILE A 99 -12.09 -31.23 38.52
N PRO A 100 -11.02 -31.62 39.23
CA PRO A 100 -10.72 -31.09 40.56
C PRO A 100 -10.38 -29.59 40.51
N GLN A 101 -10.88 -28.84 41.48
CA GLN A 101 -10.69 -27.38 41.55
C GLN A 101 -10.14 -26.97 42.91
N PHE A 102 -8.90 -26.46 42.94
CA PHE A 102 -8.28 -25.91 44.14
C PHE A 102 -8.44 -24.38 44.16
N ILE A 103 -9.16 -23.87 45.15
CA ILE A 103 -9.52 -22.46 45.26
C ILE A 103 -8.56 -21.75 46.22
N MET A 104 -7.89 -20.70 45.74
CA MET A 104 -6.98 -19.90 46.55
C MET A 104 -7.02 -18.41 46.17
N LYS A 105 -6.82 -17.53 47.15
CA LYS A 105 -6.96 -16.08 46.95
C LYS A 105 -5.95 -15.49 45.95
N ASN A 106 -4.71 -15.97 45.92
CA ASN A 106 -3.65 -15.46 45.05
C ASN A 106 -3.04 -16.57 44.20
N THR A 107 -3.69 -16.88 43.07
CA THR A 107 -3.27 -17.97 42.18
C THR A 107 -1.90 -17.75 41.53
N TYR A 108 -1.45 -16.50 41.36
CA TYR A 108 -0.08 -16.23 40.87
C TYR A 108 0.99 -16.76 41.83
N SER A 109 0.74 -16.74 43.14
CA SER A 109 1.69 -17.24 44.13
C SER A 109 1.95 -18.74 44.01
N ALA A 110 0.99 -19.51 43.47
CA ALA A 110 1.15 -20.95 43.26
C ALA A 110 2.32 -21.28 42.34
N ILE A 111 2.57 -20.48 41.29
CA ILE A 111 3.68 -20.70 40.36
C ILE A 111 5.01 -20.76 41.11
N LYS A 112 5.22 -19.80 42.03
CA LYS A 112 6.46 -19.71 42.80
C LYS A 112 6.55 -20.85 43.82
N LYS A 113 5.50 -21.11 44.59
CA LYS A 113 5.48 -22.15 45.63
C LYS A 113 5.71 -23.55 45.03
N LEU A 114 5.01 -23.87 43.94
CA LEU A 114 5.19 -25.13 43.21
C LEU A 114 6.56 -25.24 42.56
N GLY A 115 7.11 -24.14 42.03
CA GLY A 115 8.46 -24.07 41.49
C GLY A 115 9.54 -24.31 42.56
N GLU A 116 9.44 -23.67 43.72
CA GLU A 116 10.37 -23.85 44.84
C GLU A 116 10.34 -25.29 45.37
N PHE A 117 9.15 -25.88 45.51
CA PHE A 117 9.01 -27.28 45.91
C PHE A 117 9.64 -28.26 44.90
N SER A 118 9.32 -28.11 43.61
CA SER A 118 9.92 -28.96 42.57
C SER A 118 11.43 -28.83 42.50
N PHE A 119 11.95 -27.60 42.67
CA PHE A 119 13.38 -27.38 42.69
C PHE A 119 14.07 -28.02 43.90
N PHE A 120 13.42 -28.00 45.07
CA PHE A 120 13.95 -28.66 46.26
C PHE A 120 14.06 -30.18 46.10
N LEU A 121 13.12 -30.81 45.39
CA LEU A 121 13.14 -32.25 45.13
C LEU A 121 13.97 -32.66 43.92
N PHE A 122 14.34 -31.71 43.07
CA PHE A 122 15.09 -31.93 41.85
C PHE A 122 16.51 -32.43 42.14
N LYS A 123 16.87 -33.59 41.57
CA LYS A 123 18.18 -34.25 41.75
C LYS A 123 19.10 -34.12 40.53
N GLY A 124 18.59 -33.63 39.41
CA GLY A 124 19.35 -33.46 38.18
C GLY A 124 20.26 -32.23 38.21
N LYS A 125 20.82 -31.86 37.06
CA LYS A 125 21.64 -30.64 36.91
C LYS A 125 20.86 -29.52 36.23
N MET A 126 20.91 -28.31 36.79
CA MET A 126 20.30 -27.12 36.22
C MET A 126 21.32 -26.31 35.41
N ILE A 127 20.96 -25.97 34.17
CA ILE A 127 21.74 -25.12 33.27
C ILE A 127 21.01 -23.81 33.01
N GLY A 128 21.63 -22.67 33.37
CA GLY A 128 21.09 -21.33 33.10
C GLY A 128 21.73 -20.70 31.86
N ILE A 129 20.95 -20.08 30.98
CA ILE A 129 21.44 -19.43 29.76
C ILE A 129 21.00 -17.95 29.71
N THR A 130 21.93 -17.03 29.55
CA THR A 130 21.63 -15.60 29.31
C THR A 130 22.50 -14.95 28.23
N GLY A 131 22.20 -13.70 27.91
CA GLY A 131 22.84 -12.87 26.89
C GLY A 131 21.85 -11.95 26.14
N THR A 132 22.34 -11.10 25.27
CA THR A 132 21.55 -10.18 24.44
C THR A 132 20.99 -10.89 23.21
N ALA A 133 21.82 -11.57 22.42
CA ALA A 133 21.42 -12.49 21.34
C ALA A 133 21.78 -13.95 21.71
N GLY A 134 21.55 -14.93 20.83
CA GLY A 134 22.04 -16.32 21.00
C GLY A 134 21.30 -17.25 22.00
N LYS A 135 20.69 -16.70 23.06
CA LYS A 135 20.03 -17.47 24.13
C LYS A 135 19.11 -18.62 23.66
N SER A 136 18.09 -18.31 22.87
CA SER A 136 17.09 -19.29 22.47
C SER A 136 17.69 -20.35 21.53
N THR A 137 18.65 -19.97 20.69
CA THR A 137 19.42 -20.90 19.84
C THR A 137 20.22 -21.87 20.71
N CYS A 138 21.01 -21.36 21.66
CA CYS A 138 21.79 -22.21 22.58
C CYS A 138 20.89 -23.15 23.38
N LYS A 139 19.78 -22.64 23.91
CA LYS A 139 18.83 -23.42 24.69
C LYS A 139 18.19 -24.54 23.86
N THR A 140 17.74 -24.25 22.64
CA THR A 140 17.13 -25.27 21.77
C THR A 140 18.17 -26.30 21.32
N LEU A 141 19.37 -25.86 20.93
CA LEU A 141 20.46 -26.77 20.58
C LEU A 141 20.82 -27.68 21.76
N LEU A 142 21.08 -27.10 22.94
CA LEU A 142 21.41 -27.88 24.14
C LEU A 142 20.30 -28.88 24.50
N ASN A 143 19.04 -28.47 24.42
CA ASN A 143 17.90 -29.36 24.66
C ASN A 143 17.90 -30.56 23.69
N GLU A 144 18.09 -30.32 22.38
CA GLU A 144 18.10 -31.39 21.38
C GLU A 144 19.28 -32.36 21.52
N LEU A 145 20.45 -31.86 21.95
CA LEU A 145 21.61 -32.71 22.18
C LEU A 145 21.46 -33.54 23.47
N LEU A 146 20.88 -32.97 24.53
CA LEU A 146 20.65 -33.69 25.79
C LEU A 146 19.53 -34.74 25.67
N GLU A 147 18.45 -34.45 24.91
CA GLU A 147 17.31 -35.37 24.70
C GLU A 147 17.68 -36.66 23.94
N VAL A 148 18.91 -36.80 23.43
CA VAL A 148 19.38 -38.04 22.78
C VAL A 148 19.33 -39.22 23.75
N ASN A 149 19.83 -39.04 24.98
CA ASN A 149 19.94 -40.10 25.99
C ASN A 149 19.40 -39.70 27.38
N HIS A 150 18.89 -38.49 27.53
CA HIS A 150 18.50 -37.94 28.83
C HIS A 150 17.14 -37.28 28.81
N THR A 151 16.48 -37.25 29.96
CA THR A 151 15.25 -36.51 30.18
C THR A 151 15.54 -35.05 30.47
N VAL A 152 14.87 -34.14 29.75
CA VAL A 152 15.14 -32.70 29.82
C VAL A 152 13.84 -31.92 29.99
N ASN A 153 13.84 -30.97 30.94
CA ASN A 153 12.87 -29.89 30.95
C ASN A 153 13.57 -28.59 30.57
N SER A 154 13.02 -27.83 29.61
CA SER A 154 13.61 -26.57 29.17
C SER A 154 12.62 -25.41 29.05
N THR A 155 13.12 -24.17 29.09
CA THR A 155 12.28 -22.97 28.92
C THR A 155 11.52 -22.98 27.59
N ARG A 156 10.20 -22.83 27.66
CA ARG A 156 9.32 -22.91 26.49
C ARG A 156 9.04 -21.51 25.94
N GLY A 157 9.04 -21.37 24.60
CA GLY A 157 8.75 -20.09 23.94
C GLY A 157 9.59 -18.93 24.48
N ASN A 158 8.94 -17.88 24.97
CA ASN A 158 9.59 -16.70 25.57
C ASN A 158 9.37 -16.63 27.09
N HIS A 159 9.20 -17.78 27.77
CA HIS A 159 9.01 -17.89 29.23
C HIS A 159 10.33 -17.69 30.02
N ASN A 160 11.12 -16.69 29.65
CA ASN A 160 12.44 -16.39 30.23
C ASN A 160 12.40 -15.29 31.31
N THR A 161 11.20 -14.90 31.75
CA THR A 161 10.97 -13.83 32.71
C THR A 161 10.81 -14.38 34.13
N ARG A 162 10.67 -13.49 35.12
CA ARG A 162 10.37 -13.85 36.52
C ARG A 162 9.14 -14.75 36.72
N THR A 163 8.23 -14.81 35.76
CA THR A 163 7.05 -15.69 35.82
C THR A 163 7.32 -16.99 35.07
N GLY A 164 7.91 -16.89 33.88
CA GLY A 164 8.13 -18.03 33.02
C GLY A 164 9.18 -19.02 33.52
N VAL A 165 10.22 -18.53 34.21
CA VAL A 165 11.26 -19.40 34.76
C VAL A 165 10.70 -20.26 35.90
N PRO A 166 10.07 -19.73 36.98
CA PRO A 166 9.44 -20.57 38.00
C PRO A 166 8.41 -21.55 37.45
N LEU A 167 7.64 -21.16 36.42
CA LEU A 167 6.69 -22.05 35.77
C LEU A 167 7.39 -23.24 35.08
N THR A 168 8.53 -22.99 34.43
CA THR A 168 9.34 -24.08 33.85
C THR A 168 9.91 -24.98 34.95
N VAL A 169 10.37 -24.39 36.07
CA VAL A 169 10.93 -25.14 37.21
C VAL A 169 9.86 -25.97 37.93
N ALA A 170 8.62 -25.50 38.05
CA ALA A 170 7.52 -26.27 38.64
C ALA A 170 7.33 -27.62 37.92
N ASN A 171 7.57 -27.65 36.61
CA ASN A 171 7.49 -28.89 35.83
C ASN A 171 8.64 -29.88 36.11
N ALA A 172 9.70 -29.49 36.84
CA ALA A 172 10.77 -30.38 37.27
C ALA A 172 10.35 -31.40 38.35
N ILE A 173 9.07 -31.42 38.76
CA ILE A 173 8.50 -32.46 39.63
C ILE A 173 8.67 -33.86 39.03
N ASN A 174 8.67 -33.96 37.70
CA ASN A 174 8.97 -35.20 36.99
C ASN A 174 10.43 -35.67 37.18
N ASN A 175 11.27 -34.86 37.81
CA ASN A 175 12.67 -35.09 38.15
C ASN A 175 13.51 -35.48 36.92
N PRO A 176 13.67 -34.57 35.94
CA PRO A 176 14.45 -34.83 34.75
C PRO A 176 15.94 -34.90 35.08
N ASP A 177 16.75 -35.47 34.18
CA ASP A 177 18.21 -35.46 34.31
C ASP A 177 18.76 -34.02 34.24
N TYR A 178 18.16 -33.20 33.38
CA TYR A 178 18.57 -31.81 33.15
C TYR A 178 17.42 -30.80 33.13
N LEU A 179 17.66 -29.62 33.69
CA LEU A 179 16.76 -28.47 33.66
C LEU A 179 17.44 -27.28 32.96
N VAL A 180 17.03 -26.96 31.73
CA VAL A 180 17.67 -25.93 30.89
C VAL A 180 16.84 -24.64 30.84
N LEU A 181 17.29 -23.59 31.52
CA LEU A 181 16.54 -22.36 31.70
C LEU A 181 17.13 -21.17 30.92
N GLU A 182 16.32 -20.58 30.04
CA GLU A 182 16.62 -19.28 29.44
C GLU A 182 16.23 -18.15 30.42
N MET A 183 17.16 -17.24 30.72
CA MET A 183 16.97 -16.19 31.73
C MET A 183 17.18 -14.78 31.15
N ALA A 184 16.12 -13.97 31.17
CA ALA A 184 16.16 -12.56 30.78
C ALA A 184 16.64 -11.65 31.94
N ILE A 185 16.90 -10.37 31.67
CA ILE A 185 17.26 -9.42 32.74
C ILE A 185 16.16 -9.35 33.81
N SER A 186 14.88 -9.47 33.42
CA SER A 186 13.76 -9.41 34.35
C SER A 186 13.67 -10.61 35.31
N SER A 187 14.35 -11.73 35.02
CA SER A 187 14.50 -12.83 35.98
C SER A 187 15.75 -12.66 36.84
N LEU A 188 16.84 -12.13 36.27
CA LEU A 188 18.13 -11.96 36.95
C LEU A 188 18.19 -10.75 37.89
N TRP A 189 17.35 -9.73 37.70
CA TRP A 189 17.40 -8.52 38.52
C TRP A 189 16.05 -7.84 38.76
N MET A 190 15.82 -7.46 40.02
CA MET A 190 14.67 -6.72 40.54
C MET A 190 15.03 -6.00 41.86
N LYS A 191 14.19 -5.05 42.30
CA LYS A 191 14.28 -4.45 43.64
C LYS A 191 14.20 -5.48 44.79
N SER A 192 13.47 -6.58 44.59
CA SER A 192 13.30 -7.67 45.56
C SER A 192 14.34 -8.79 45.45
N GLY A 193 15.36 -8.66 44.59
CA GLY A 193 16.32 -9.73 44.28
C GLY A 193 15.97 -10.55 43.03
N GLY A 194 16.98 -11.12 42.37
CA GLY A 194 16.83 -11.97 41.19
C GLY A 194 16.60 -13.45 41.54
N ILE A 195 15.94 -14.19 40.65
CA ILE A 195 15.53 -15.59 40.91
C ILE A 195 16.69 -16.59 40.88
N ALA A 196 17.88 -16.20 40.37
CA ALA A 196 19.07 -17.05 40.33
C ALA A 196 19.65 -17.34 41.73
N LYS A 197 19.13 -16.70 42.78
CA LYS A 197 19.39 -17.04 44.20
C LYS A 197 18.51 -18.16 44.72
N THR A 198 17.38 -18.41 44.05
CA THR A 198 16.39 -19.42 44.44
C THR A 198 16.56 -20.67 43.56
N TYR A 199 16.64 -20.47 42.25
CA TYR A 199 16.91 -21.53 41.29
C TYR A 199 18.36 -21.41 40.85
N ILE A 200 19.22 -22.12 41.57
CA ILE A 200 20.68 -22.01 41.46
C ILE A 200 21.16 -22.91 40.33
N PRO A 201 21.78 -22.38 39.25
CA PRO A 201 22.36 -23.20 38.20
C PRO A 201 23.64 -23.92 38.66
N ASP A 202 23.84 -25.15 38.18
CA ASP A 202 25.12 -25.86 38.27
C ASP A 202 26.10 -25.35 37.19
N LEU A 203 25.55 -25.08 36.00
CA LEU A 203 26.26 -24.50 34.86
C LEU A 203 25.53 -23.25 34.38
N ALA A 204 26.26 -22.19 34.05
CA ALA A 204 25.68 -20.97 33.50
C ALA A 204 26.38 -20.54 32.21
N LEU A 205 25.64 -20.44 31.10
CA LEU A 205 26.13 -19.95 29.82
C LEU A 205 25.78 -18.47 29.64
N ILE A 206 26.79 -17.67 29.35
CA ILE A 206 26.61 -16.29 28.88
C ILE A 206 27.06 -16.24 27.41
N THR A 207 26.08 -15.96 26.55
CA THR A 207 26.25 -15.76 25.10
C THR A 207 26.80 -14.36 24.83
N SER A 208 26.27 -13.58 23.88
CA SER A 208 26.76 -12.21 23.63
C SER A 208 26.17 -11.17 24.58
N ILE A 209 26.89 -10.06 24.80
CA ILE A 209 26.39 -8.86 25.50
C ILE A 209 26.42 -7.68 24.52
N ASP A 210 25.44 -6.80 24.65
CA ASP A 210 25.33 -5.52 23.95
C ASP A 210 24.27 -4.67 24.68
N GLY A 211 24.11 -3.40 24.29
CA GLY A 211 23.10 -2.49 24.80
C GLY A 211 21.68 -3.04 24.63
N GLY A 212 21.01 -3.32 25.75
CA GLY A 212 19.59 -3.68 25.76
C GLY A 212 18.69 -2.52 25.34
N GLN A 213 17.38 -2.78 25.19
CA GLN A 213 16.38 -1.81 24.69
C GLN A 213 16.37 -0.43 25.38
N ASN A 214 16.88 -0.31 26.61
CA ASN A 214 17.01 0.95 27.37
C ASN A 214 18.22 0.91 28.34
N LYS A 215 19.26 0.13 28.03
CA LYS A 215 20.42 -0.05 28.93
C LYS A 215 21.70 -0.01 28.12
N THR A 216 22.74 0.56 28.71
CA THR A 216 24.08 0.51 28.13
C THR A 216 24.60 -0.94 28.10
N PRO A 217 25.58 -1.25 27.24
CA PRO A 217 26.24 -2.56 27.27
C PRO A 217 26.82 -2.88 28.65
N TYR A 218 27.45 -1.89 29.32
CA TYR A 218 27.97 -2.03 30.67
C TYR A 218 26.88 -2.43 31.69
N GLU A 219 25.76 -1.70 31.74
CA GLU A 219 24.64 -2.07 32.64
C GLU A 219 24.09 -3.46 32.32
N THR A 220 24.02 -3.80 31.04
CA THR A 220 23.54 -5.11 30.58
C THR A 220 24.48 -6.24 31.04
N ALA A 221 25.80 -6.01 30.97
CA ALA A 221 26.82 -6.92 31.46
C ALA A 221 26.66 -7.19 32.96
N ILE A 222 26.58 -6.14 33.79
CA ILE A 222 26.44 -6.27 35.24
C ILE A 222 25.16 -7.03 35.61
N LEU A 223 24.03 -6.70 34.99
CA LEU A 223 22.75 -7.32 35.31
C LEU A 223 22.68 -8.79 34.89
N LYS A 224 23.31 -9.16 33.77
CA LYS A 224 23.33 -10.54 33.28
C LYS A 224 24.33 -11.42 34.04
N SER A 225 25.40 -10.84 34.55
CA SER A 225 26.38 -11.53 35.42
C SER A 225 25.76 -12.06 36.72
N LYS A 226 24.62 -11.50 37.14
CA LYS A 226 23.84 -11.98 38.31
C LYS A 226 23.28 -13.41 38.16
N ILE A 227 23.37 -14.01 36.98
CA ILE A 227 23.11 -15.45 36.83
C ILE A 227 24.02 -16.30 37.73
N ALA A 228 25.22 -15.79 38.06
CA ALA A 228 26.17 -16.43 38.96
C ALA A 228 25.94 -16.11 40.45
N GLU A 229 25.03 -15.19 40.80
CA GLU A 229 24.94 -14.60 42.15
C GLU A 229 24.62 -15.62 43.27
N GLY A 230 24.00 -16.76 42.94
CA GLY A 230 23.70 -17.85 43.88
C GLY A 230 24.45 -19.16 43.61
N MET A 231 25.33 -19.22 42.61
CA MET A 231 25.98 -20.45 42.19
C MET A 231 26.90 -21.02 43.27
N HIS A 232 26.93 -22.35 43.39
CA HIS A 232 27.87 -23.05 44.26
C HIS A 232 29.31 -22.84 43.75
N HIS A 233 30.30 -22.88 44.65
CA HIS A 233 31.71 -22.64 44.28
C HIS A 233 32.25 -23.66 43.27
N ASN A 234 31.67 -24.87 43.19
CA ASN A 234 32.01 -25.89 42.19
C ASN A 234 31.24 -25.75 40.87
N GLY A 235 30.19 -24.93 40.83
CA GLY A 235 29.48 -24.62 39.59
C GLY A 235 30.39 -23.84 38.63
N LYS A 236 30.13 -23.95 37.32
CA LYS A 236 30.99 -23.33 36.29
C LYS A 236 30.22 -22.32 35.44
N VAL A 237 30.85 -21.19 35.14
CA VAL A 237 30.29 -20.18 34.23
C VAL A 237 31.01 -20.24 32.90
N ILE A 238 30.27 -20.55 31.84
CA ILE A 238 30.75 -20.64 30.46
C ILE A 238 30.56 -19.27 29.79
N LEU A 239 31.65 -18.61 29.42
CA LEU A 239 31.68 -17.21 29.00
C LEU A 239 32.28 -17.04 27.59
N ASN A 240 31.55 -16.38 26.69
CA ASN A 240 32.08 -16.04 25.35
C ASN A 240 33.24 -15.05 25.48
N ARG A 241 34.43 -15.44 25.03
CA ARG A 241 35.64 -14.62 25.12
C ARG A 241 35.70 -13.51 24.08
N ASP A 242 35.01 -13.66 22.96
CA ASP A 242 35.01 -12.71 21.84
C ASP A 242 34.02 -11.56 22.01
N MET A 243 33.20 -11.57 23.07
CA MET A 243 32.27 -10.46 23.32
C MET A 243 33.02 -9.17 23.68
N ASN A 244 32.53 -8.02 23.20
CA ASN A 244 33.13 -6.72 23.48
C ASN A 244 33.24 -6.42 24.99
N GLU A 245 32.24 -6.81 25.78
CA GLU A 245 32.17 -6.56 27.22
C GLU A 245 32.83 -7.67 28.07
N TYR A 246 33.66 -8.55 27.48
CA TYR A 246 34.20 -9.74 28.14
C TYR A 246 34.78 -9.45 29.52
N PHE A 247 35.70 -8.49 29.64
CA PHE A 247 36.33 -8.14 30.92
C PHE A 247 35.34 -7.60 31.94
N THR A 248 34.34 -6.83 31.51
CA THR A 248 33.31 -6.30 32.41
C THR A 248 32.48 -7.45 32.99
N VAL A 249 32.09 -8.41 32.14
CA VAL A 249 31.31 -9.58 32.53
C VAL A 249 32.14 -10.49 33.44
N LYS A 250 33.38 -10.81 33.05
CA LYS A 250 34.34 -11.61 33.84
C LYS A 250 34.51 -11.03 35.25
N ASN A 251 34.87 -9.75 35.35
CA ASN A 251 35.08 -9.08 36.64
C ASN A 251 33.81 -9.02 37.50
N ALA A 252 32.62 -8.98 36.88
CA ALA A 252 31.36 -9.03 37.60
C ALA A 252 31.02 -10.43 38.10
N ILE A 253 31.34 -11.47 37.33
CA ILE A 253 31.14 -12.89 37.70
C ILE A 253 32.11 -13.32 38.78
N GLU A 254 33.38 -12.89 38.74
CA GLU A 254 34.42 -13.26 39.71
C GLU A 254 34.08 -12.83 41.16
N LYS A 255 33.15 -11.88 41.32
CA LYS A 255 32.58 -11.50 42.63
C LYS A 255 31.68 -12.59 43.23
N TYR A 256 31.17 -13.49 42.41
CA TYR A 256 30.24 -14.55 42.78
C TYR A 256 30.84 -15.95 42.61
N ASN A 257 31.55 -16.19 41.51
CA ASN A 257 32.13 -17.49 41.17
C ASN A 257 33.43 -17.33 40.37
N LYS A 258 34.50 -18.01 40.80
CA LYS A 258 35.82 -17.96 40.16
C LYS A 258 36.03 -19.03 39.09
N ASN A 259 35.15 -20.04 39.02
CA ASN A 259 35.24 -21.14 38.07
C ASN A 259 34.63 -20.73 36.72
N ILE A 260 35.40 -19.95 35.96
CA ILE A 260 35.03 -19.48 34.63
C ILE A 260 35.70 -20.36 33.59
N VAL A 261 34.92 -20.82 32.61
CA VAL A 261 35.37 -21.54 31.42
C VAL A 261 35.03 -20.66 30.22
N THR A 262 35.96 -20.49 29.30
CA THR A 262 35.83 -19.56 28.17
C THR A 262 35.72 -20.30 26.84
N TYR A 263 34.99 -19.70 25.90
CA TYR A 263 34.88 -20.24 24.53
C TYR A 263 34.93 -19.12 23.49
N GLY A 264 35.42 -19.43 22.29
CA GLY A 264 35.45 -18.49 21.17
C GLY A 264 36.50 -18.78 20.11
N PHE A 265 36.68 -17.84 19.19
CA PHE A 265 37.78 -17.73 18.24
C PHE A 265 39.08 -17.23 18.87
N ASN A 266 39.01 -16.59 20.04
CA ASN A 266 40.19 -16.14 20.76
C ASN A 266 41.05 -17.33 21.23
N ASN A 267 42.35 -17.32 20.92
CA ASN A 267 43.31 -18.38 21.26
C ASN A 267 43.53 -18.59 22.77
N GLU A 268 43.11 -17.64 23.62
CA GLU A 268 43.13 -17.79 25.08
C GLU A 268 41.80 -18.35 25.62
N SER A 269 40.93 -18.91 24.77
CA SER A 269 39.72 -19.59 25.21
C SER A 269 40.03 -21.02 25.67
N ASP A 270 39.25 -21.57 26.59
CA ASP A 270 39.39 -22.97 27.01
C ASP A 270 38.80 -23.94 25.97
N SER A 271 37.75 -23.50 25.27
CA SER A 271 37.21 -24.15 24.07
C SER A 271 37.41 -23.25 22.85
N ILE A 272 38.28 -23.65 21.92
CA ILE A 272 38.78 -22.78 20.84
C ILE A 272 38.25 -23.25 19.49
N ILE A 273 37.81 -22.31 18.66
CA ILE A 273 37.53 -22.54 17.24
C ILE A 273 38.86 -22.40 16.47
N GLU A 274 39.37 -23.50 15.95
CA GLU A 274 40.66 -23.56 15.26
C GLU A 274 40.49 -23.28 13.75
N ARG A 275 39.39 -23.78 13.16
CA ARG A 275 39.07 -23.59 11.75
C ARG A 275 37.58 -23.29 11.55
N PHE A 276 37.30 -22.31 10.70
CA PHE A 276 35.94 -21.90 10.33
C PHE A 276 35.89 -21.58 8.83
N GLU A 277 35.18 -22.41 8.08
CA GLU A 277 35.05 -22.28 6.62
C GLU A 277 33.59 -22.36 6.19
N GLU A 278 33.07 -21.26 5.65
CA GLU A 278 31.71 -21.21 5.13
C GLU A 278 31.66 -21.61 3.66
N TYR A 279 30.92 -22.66 3.35
CA TYR A 279 30.57 -23.10 2.00
C TYR A 279 29.15 -22.62 1.64
N LYS A 280 28.64 -23.00 0.46
CA LYS A 280 27.30 -22.60 0.01
C LYS A 280 26.22 -23.14 0.96
N ASP A 281 26.20 -24.44 1.16
CA ASP A 281 25.10 -25.14 1.84
C ASP A 281 25.42 -25.53 3.29
N TYR A 282 26.68 -25.45 3.71
CA TYR A 282 27.12 -25.80 5.06
C TYR A 282 28.31 -24.93 5.50
N THR A 283 28.65 -25.04 6.78
CA THR A 283 29.85 -24.48 7.40
C THR A 283 30.64 -25.62 8.02
N HIS A 284 31.93 -25.67 7.72
CA HIS A 284 32.86 -26.62 8.33
C HIS A 284 33.55 -25.97 9.53
N VAL A 285 33.62 -26.70 10.64
CA VAL A 285 34.22 -26.23 11.89
C VAL A 285 35.14 -27.31 12.47
N GLU A 286 36.39 -26.92 12.75
CA GLU A 286 37.31 -27.68 13.60
C GLU A 286 37.52 -26.88 14.89
N ALA A 287 37.38 -27.54 16.04
CA ALA A 287 37.49 -26.91 17.34
C ALA A 287 38.11 -27.86 18.38
N SER A 288 38.71 -27.30 19.42
CA SER A 288 39.15 -28.03 20.61
C SER A 288 38.21 -27.70 21.77
N ILE A 289 37.44 -28.67 22.26
CA ILE A 289 36.49 -28.50 23.37
C ILE A 289 37.14 -29.00 24.65
N LEU A 290 37.67 -28.08 25.46
CA LEU A 290 38.42 -28.40 26.68
C LEU A 290 39.55 -29.43 26.42
N GLY A 291 40.25 -29.29 25.29
CA GLY A 291 41.33 -30.18 24.86
C GLY A 291 40.90 -31.39 24.03
N GLU A 292 39.60 -31.66 23.85
CA GLU A 292 39.10 -32.70 22.96
C GLU A 292 38.86 -32.16 21.54
N PRO A 293 39.57 -32.65 20.51
CA PRO A 293 39.38 -32.19 19.15
C PRO A 293 38.03 -32.68 18.59
N VAL A 294 37.28 -31.77 17.97
CA VAL A 294 36.04 -32.08 17.25
C VAL A 294 36.07 -31.45 15.86
N SER A 295 35.50 -32.15 14.89
CA SER A 295 35.32 -31.69 13.52
C SER A 295 33.92 -32.05 13.06
N PHE A 296 33.15 -31.07 12.61
CA PHE A 296 31.76 -31.28 12.20
C PHE A 296 31.32 -30.28 11.12
N ASN A 297 30.26 -30.65 10.38
CA ASN A 297 29.59 -29.77 9.44
C ASN A 297 28.24 -29.30 10.00
N THR A 298 27.88 -28.04 9.79
CA THR A 298 26.58 -27.50 10.24
C THR A 298 25.92 -26.65 9.15
N PHE A 299 24.58 -26.61 9.16
CA PHE A 299 23.80 -25.71 8.30
C PHE A 299 23.79 -24.25 8.80
N LEU A 300 24.28 -24.00 10.02
CA LEU A 300 24.37 -22.65 10.57
C LEU A 300 25.52 -21.85 9.95
N SER A 301 25.31 -20.55 9.77
CA SER A 301 26.28 -19.64 9.13
C SER A 301 26.62 -18.45 10.03
N GLY A 302 27.80 -17.86 9.81
CA GLY A 302 28.30 -16.72 10.56
C GLY A 302 28.86 -17.05 11.95
N LYS A 303 29.84 -16.23 12.37
CA LYS A 303 30.64 -16.43 13.60
C LYS A 303 29.80 -16.59 14.86
N ALA A 304 28.82 -15.71 15.07
CA ALA A 304 27.99 -15.72 16.28
C ALA A 304 27.20 -17.02 16.45
N MET A 305 26.80 -17.70 15.37
CA MET A 305 26.10 -18.99 15.46
C MET A 305 27.07 -20.12 15.80
N ILE A 306 28.29 -20.09 15.27
CA ILE A 306 29.32 -21.07 15.59
C ILE A 306 29.78 -20.93 17.05
N GLU A 307 30.00 -19.71 17.54
CA GLU A 307 30.27 -19.46 18.96
C GLU A 307 29.19 -20.08 19.86
N ASN A 308 27.91 -19.91 19.51
CA ASN A 308 26.81 -20.53 20.25
C ASN A 308 26.90 -22.08 20.26
N ILE A 309 27.30 -22.72 19.15
CA ILE A 309 27.53 -24.18 19.12
C ILE A 309 28.65 -24.56 20.09
N ILE A 310 29.79 -23.88 20.03
CA ILE A 310 30.94 -24.19 20.89
C ILE A 310 30.63 -23.97 22.36
N GLY A 311 29.89 -22.91 22.71
CA GLY A 311 29.40 -22.69 24.07
C GLY A 311 28.51 -23.83 24.56
N VAL A 312 27.68 -24.42 23.70
CA VAL A 312 26.85 -25.60 24.02
C VAL A 312 27.69 -26.88 24.13
N LEU A 313 28.62 -27.14 23.21
CA LEU A 313 29.51 -28.32 23.28
C LEU A 313 30.38 -28.29 24.54
N THR A 314 30.81 -27.10 24.96
CA THR A 314 31.52 -26.92 26.24
C THR A 314 30.66 -27.37 27.42
N ILE A 315 29.35 -27.08 27.42
CA ILE A 315 28.42 -27.57 28.45
C ILE A 315 28.32 -29.10 28.40
N ILE A 316 28.12 -29.69 27.21
CA ILE A 316 28.02 -31.15 27.05
C ILE A 316 29.28 -31.85 27.61
N LYS A 317 30.47 -31.33 27.30
CA LYS A 317 31.74 -31.85 27.82
C LYS A 317 31.82 -31.72 29.34
N LEU A 318 31.38 -30.60 29.93
CA LEU A 318 31.34 -30.37 31.38
C LEU A 318 30.29 -31.22 32.12
N LEU A 319 29.35 -31.81 31.39
CA LEU A 319 28.38 -32.77 31.91
C LEU A 319 28.88 -34.22 31.82
N ASP A 320 30.12 -34.42 31.36
CA ASP A 320 30.76 -35.71 31.13
C ASP A 320 30.02 -36.58 30.09
N ILE A 321 29.32 -35.95 29.15
CA ILE A 321 28.66 -36.62 28.03
C ILE A 321 29.65 -36.74 26.87
N PRO A 322 29.89 -37.94 26.31
CA PRO A 322 30.80 -38.11 25.17
C PRO A 322 30.33 -37.31 23.94
N LEU A 323 31.17 -36.40 23.44
CA LEU A 323 30.81 -35.50 22.33
C LEU A 323 30.42 -36.29 21.06
N GLU A 324 31.17 -37.34 20.75
CA GLU A 324 30.91 -38.25 19.60
C GLU A 324 29.47 -38.78 19.60
N SER A 325 28.90 -39.08 20.77
CA SER A 325 27.53 -39.64 20.89
C SER A 325 26.42 -38.69 20.43
N ILE A 326 26.70 -37.38 20.34
CA ILE A 326 25.71 -36.35 19.98
C ILE A 326 26.05 -35.61 18.68
N MET A 327 27.20 -35.89 18.05
CA MET A 327 27.65 -35.16 16.85
C MET A 327 26.66 -35.28 15.70
N TYR A 328 26.14 -36.49 15.43
CA TYR A 328 25.16 -36.68 14.35
C TYR A 328 23.90 -35.80 14.53
N LYS A 329 23.50 -35.53 15.77
CA LYS A 329 22.36 -34.68 16.10
C LYS A 329 22.69 -33.21 15.86
N LEU A 330 23.91 -32.77 16.19
CA LEU A 330 24.42 -31.43 15.89
C LEU A 330 24.50 -31.17 14.38
N GLU A 331 25.05 -32.12 13.60
CA GLU A 331 25.21 -31.97 12.15
C GLU A 331 23.86 -31.82 11.42
N ASN A 332 22.81 -32.42 11.97
CA ASN A 332 21.45 -32.33 11.45
C ASN A 332 20.60 -31.24 12.14
N TYR A 333 21.18 -30.45 13.04
CA TYR A 333 20.45 -29.43 13.77
C TYR A 333 20.00 -28.30 12.85
N GLN A 334 18.72 -27.96 12.93
CA GLN A 334 18.17 -26.75 12.34
C GLN A 334 17.46 -25.92 13.40
N PRO A 335 17.72 -24.61 13.47
CA PRO A 335 17.01 -23.73 14.37
C PRO A 335 15.56 -23.56 13.91
N ASN A 336 14.74 -22.88 14.71
CA ASN A 336 13.35 -22.60 14.34
C ASN A 336 13.25 -21.97 12.93
N ASN A 337 12.22 -22.33 12.15
CA ASN A 337 11.97 -21.93 10.76
C ASN A 337 12.12 -20.43 10.40
N GLY A 338 12.22 -19.52 11.37
CA GLY A 338 12.42 -18.08 11.15
C GLY A 338 13.81 -17.56 11.57
N VAL A 339 14.78 -18.44 11.79
CA VAL A 339 16.15 -18.09 12.19
C VAL A 339 17.12 -18.64 11.14
N GLN A 340 17.68 -17.74 10.33
CA GLN A 340 18.72 -18.02 9.33
C GLN A 340 18.49 -19.26 8.43
N ASN A 341 17.23 -19.55 8.08
CA ASN A 341 16.92 -20.69 7.23
C ASN A 341 17.12 -20.36 5.75
N PHE A 342 17.91 -21.15 5.03
CA PHE A 342 18.14 -20.98 3.59
C PHE A 342 17.12 -21.81 2.81
N GLU A 343 16.31 -21.13 2.02
CA GLU A 343 15.17 -21.74 1.34
C GLU A 343 15.24 -21.46 -0.17
N HIS A 344 15.31 -22.52 -0.97
CA HIS A 344 15.40 -22.43 -2.42
C HIS A 344 14.02 -22.45 -3.08
N TYR A 345 13.78 -21.50 -3.98
CA TYR A 345 12.51 -21.35 -4.69
C TYR A 345 12.75 -21.25 -6.20
N LYS A 346 11.72 -21.66 -6.95
CA LYS A 346 11.69 -21.56 -8.41
C LYS A 346 10.39 -20.92 -8.86
N LYS A 347 10.50 -19.86 -9.66
CA LYS A 347 9.39 -19.17 -10.32
C LYS A 347 8.83 -20.02 -11.47
N ASN A 348 7.59 -19.77 -11.87
CA ASN A 348 6.95 -20.47 -13.00
C ASN A 348 7.71 -20.29 -14.32
N ASN A 349 8.39 -19.17 -14.51
CA ASN A 349 9.18 -18.88 -15.70
C ASN A 349 10.59 -19.53 -15.66
N GLY A 350 10.88 -20.39 -14.68
CA GLY A 350 12.13 -21.14 -14.59
C GLY A 350 13.21 -20.50 -13.72
N VAL A 351 13.09 -19.21 -13.39
CA VAL A 351 14.03 -18.45 -12.55
C VAL A 351 14.11 -19.06 -11.14
N THR A 352 15.33 -19.29 -10.65
CA THR A 352 15.61 -19.81 -9.31
C THR A 352 16.16 -18.73 -8.40
N TYR A 353 15.83 -18.75 -7.10
CA TYR A 353 16.34 -17.79 -6.12
C TYR A 353 16.38 -18.39 -4.72
N THR A 354 17.24 -17.83 -3.85
CA THR A 354 17.39 -18.29 -2.46
C THR A 354 16.95 -17.22 -1.47
N LEU A 355 16.20 -17.64 -0.47
CA LEU A 355 15.70 -16.80 0.61
C LEU A 355 16.37 -17.17 1.92
N ILE A 356 16.98 -16.19 2.59
CA ILE A 356 17.47 -16.28 3.97
C ILE A 356 16.34 -15.81 4.89
N ASN A 357 15.62 -16.74 5.48
CA ASN A 357 14.49 -16.47 6.36
C ASN A 357 14.97 -16.26 7.79
N ASP A 358 15.11 -15.00 8.18
CA ASP A 358 15.54 -14.58 9.52
C ASP A 358 14.51 -13.65 10.18
N SER A 359 13.23 -13.96 9.97
CA SER A 359 12.08 -13.12 10.33
C SER A 359 11.56 -13.31 11.76
N TRP A 360 12.16 -14.16 12.60
CA TRP A 360 11.63 -14.47 13.93
C TRP A 360 11.63 -13.28 14.90
N ASN A 361 12.73 -12.53 14.97
CA ASN A 361 12.87 -11.36 15.84
C ASN A 361 13.88 -10.35 15.25
N ALA A 362 13.77 -9.09 15.65
CA ALA A 362 14.70 -8.04 15.25
C ALA A 362 15.14 -7.20 16.45
N MET A 363 16.43 -7.24 16.72
CA MET A 363 17.21 -6.36 17.60
C MET A 363 18.36 -5.77 16.77
N GLY A 364 18.89 -4.60 17.15
CA GLY A 364 19.96 -3.91 16.40
C GLY A 364 21.09 -4.84 15.94
N ILE A 365 21.81 -5.47 16.87
CA ILE A 365 22.91 -6.39 16.56
C ILE A 365 22.50 -7.55 15.66
N SER A 366 21.33 -8.16 15.91
CA SER A 366 20.87 -9.26 15.05
C SER A 366 20.69 -8.81 13.61
N MET A 367 20.15 -7.59 13.38
CA MET A 367 19.97 -7.03 12.04
C MET A 367 21.30 -6.91 11.31
N LEU A 368 22.33 -6.40 11.99
CA LEU A 368 23.68 -6.27 11.44
C LEU A 368 24.26 -7.64 11.06
N GLU A 369 24.15 -8.63 11.95
CA GLU A 369 24.63 -9.98 11.67
C GLU A 369 23.90 -10.64 10.49
N GLY A 370 22.58 -10.45 10.35
CA GLY A 370 21.84 -10.92 9.19
C GLY A 370 22.33 -10.31 7.87
N ILE A 371 22.68 -9.02 7.87
CA ILE A 371 23.24 -8.32 6.69
C ILE A 371 24.64 -8.85 6.36
N LYS A 372 25.49 -9.08 7.37
CA LYS A 372 26.82 -9.68 7.18
C LYS A 372 26.72 -11.09 6.60
N VAL A 373 25.76 -11.90 7.07
CA VAL A 373 25.51 -13.25 6.51
C VAL A 373 25.07 -13.16 5.06
N LEU A 374 24.16 -12.23 4.73
CA LEU A 374 23.75 -11.97 3.34
C LEU A 374 24.97 -11.63 2.46
N LYS A 375 25.85 -10.75 2.94
CA LYS A 375 27.09 -10.37 2.24
C LYS A 375 28.06 -11.53 2.08
N THR A 376 28.37 -12.26 3.15
CA THR A 376 29.34 -13.36 3.07
C THR A 376 28.85 -14.46 2.14
N LYS A 377 27.54 -14.81 2.20
CA LYS A 377 26.97 -15.85 1.36
C LYS A 377 26.81 -15.44 -0.09
N SER A 378 26.66 -14.14 -0.39
CA SER A 378 26.47 -13.68 -1.78
C SER A 378 27.62 -14.05 -2.73
N ARG A 379 28.83 -14.31 -2.22
CA ARG A 379 29.96 -14.80 -3.03
C ARG A 379 29.71 -16.14 -3.75
N PHE A 380 28.71 -16.91 -3.28
CA PHE A 380 28.30 -18.20 -3.87
C PHE A 380 27.13 -18.09 -4.86
N TYR A 381 26.70 -16.86 -5.15
CA TYR A 381 25.55 -16.54 -6.00
C TYR A 381 25.98 -15.54 -7.08
N LYS A 382 25.38 -15.65 -8.26
CA LYS A 382 25.61 -14.75 -9.40
C LYS A 382 24.58 -13.63 -9.49
N GLY A 383 23.40 -13.82 -8.88
CA GLY A 383 22.35 -12.83 -8.82
C GLY A 383 22.62 -11.72 -7.81
N LYS A 384 21.66 -10.80 -7.67
CA LYS A 384 21.79 -9.65 -6.78
C LYS A 384 21.41 -9.98 -5.34
N THR A 385 21.91 -9.16 -4.42
CA THR A 385 21.57 -9.20 -3.00
C THR A 385 20.40 -8.27 -2.69
N ILE A 386 19.34 -8.81 -2.09
CA ILE A 386 18.14 -8.05 -1.73
C ILE A 386 17.91 -8.15 -0.22
N ALA A 387 17.84 -7.02 0.48
CA ALA A 387 17.50 -6.96 1.90
C ALA A 387 16.08 -6.45 2.11
N ILE A 388 15.19 -7.32 2.59
CA ILE A 388 13.82 -6.98 3.01
C ILE A 388 13.81 -6.81 4.53
N LEU A 389 13.74 -5.56 4.98
CA LEU A 389 13.94 -5.21 6.38
C LEU A 389 12.67 -4.63 7.04
N GLY A 390 12.32 -5.17 8.20
CA GLY A 390 11.23 -4.70 9.05
C GLY A 390 11.72 -4.00 10.32
N ARG A 391 10.80 -3.31 11.02
CA ARG A 391 11.10 -2.55 12.24
C ARG A 391 11.73 -3.37 13.37
N ILE A 392 12.50 -2.67 14.22
CA ILE A 392 12.94 -3.12 15.55
C ILE A 392 11.86 -2.75 16.59
N ILE A 393 11.48 -3.67 17.48
CA ILE A 393 10.47 -3.41 18.52
C ILE A 393 11.13 -2.98 19.83
N GLY A 394 10.48 -2.04 20.53
CA GLY A 394 10.84 -1.64 21.89
C GLY A 394 11.62 -0.32 21.98
N LEU A 395 12.00 0.26 20.83
CA LEU A 395 12.68 1.56 20.75
C LEU A 395 11.71 2.75 20.73
N ASN A 396 10.41 2.48 20.62
CA ASN A 396 9.35 3.46 20.36
C ASN A 396 9.18 4.51 21.46
N LYS A 397 9.74 4.28 22.66
CA LYS A 397 9.68 5.20 23.79
C LYS A 397 10.81 6.24 23.77
N ASN A 398 11.83 6.05 22.93
CA ASN A 398 12.97 6.95 22.81
C ASN A 398 13.34 7.14 21.34
N GLU A 399 12.79 8.18 20.72
CA GLU A 399 12.99 8.48 19.30
C GLU A 399 14.47 8.64 18.92
N LYS A 400 15.29 9.20 19.83
CA LYS A 400 16.73 9.36 19.60
C LYS A 400 17.45 8.02 19.45
N GLU A 401 17.12 7.05 20.31
CA GLU A 401 17.70 5.71 20.23
C GLU A 401 17.14 4.92 19.04
N ALA A 402 15.85 5.05 18.75
CA ALA A 402 15.25 4.46 17.55
C ALA A 402 15.96 4.94 16.28
N LYS A 403 16.20 6.25 16.16
CA LYS A 403 16.94 6.83 15.04
C LYS A 403 18.36 6.27 14.97
N ARG A 404 19.12 6.32 16.07
CA ARG A 404 20.52 5.85 16.12
C ARG A 404 20.68 4.41 15.63
N GLN A 405 19.84 3.49 16.14
CA GLN A 405 19.88 2.08 15.78
C GLN A 405 19.54 1.83 14.29
N HIS A 406 18.57 2.56 13.74
CA HIS A 406 18.19 2.43 12.33
C HIS A 406 19.22 3.09 11.39
N GLU A 407 19.96 4.10 11.85
CA GLU A 407 21.09 4.69 11.12
C GLU A 407 22.29 3.72 11.06
N LEU A 408 22.61 3.00 12.15
CA LEU A 408 23.63 1.95 12.14
C LEU A 408 23.33 0.82 11.14
N ILE A 409 22.04 0.46 10.98
CA ILE A 409 21.63 -0.50 9.95
C ILE A 409 21.96 0.03 8.55
N ALA A 410 21.77 1.34 8.30
CA ALA A 410 22.08 1.92 7.00
C ALA A 410 23.58 1.88 6.71
N GLU A 411 24.42 2.18 7.70
CA GLU A 411 25.88 2.10 7.61
C GLU A 411 26.33 0.69 7.23
N GLU A 412 25.81 -0.34 7.90
CA GLU A 412 26.16 -1.73 7.60
C GLU A 412 25.67 -2.18 6.21
N LEU A 413 24.48 -1.78 5.78
CA LEU A 413 23.99 -2.04 4.42
C LEU A 413 24.92 -1.46 3.34
N ILE A 414 25.43 -0.24 3.58
CA ILE A 414 26.37 0.44 2.68
C ILE A 414 27.72 -0.28 2.68
N ASN A 415 28.26 -0.58 3.86
CA ASN A 415 29.55 -1.27 4.01
C ASN A 415 29.54 -2.66 3.39
N SER A 416 28.41 -3.38 3.52
CA SER A 416 28.19 -4.68 2.89
C SER A 416 27.96 -4.58 1.37
N ASN A 417 27.77 -3.38 0.81
CA ASN A 417 27.46 -3.12 -0.60
C ASN A 417 26.27 -3.97 -1.09
N ILE A 418 25.15 -3.92 -0.36
CA ILE A 418 23.89 -4.57 -0.74
C ILE A 418 23.28 -3.87 -1.96
N ASP A 419 22.77 -4.63 -2.93
CA ASP A 419 22.26 -4.07 -4.18
C ASP A 419 20.94 -3.32 -3.99
N LEU A 420 19.96 -3.96 -3.34
CA LEU A 420 18.63 -3.38 -3.12
C LEU A 420 18.11 -3.59 -1.70
N VAL A 421 17.50 -2.55 -1.14
CA VAL A 421 16.93 -2.52 0.20
C VAL A 421 15.46 -2.13 0.14
N TYR A 422 14.62 -2.96 0.74
CA TYR A 422 13.18 -2.76 0.87
C TYR A 422 12.82 -2.59 2.35
N GLY A 423 12.31 -1.42 2.71
CA GLY A 423 11.97 -1.08 4.09
C GLY A 423 10.48 -1.26 4.40
N HIS A 424 10.16 -1.88 5.53
CA HIS A 424 8.81 -2.02 6.04
C HIS A 424 8.64 -1.41 7.45
N GLY A 425 7.76 -0.43 7.57
CA GLY A 425 7.32 0.16 8.84
C GLY A 425 7.99 1.48 9.19
N LYS A 426 7.28 2.34 9.93
CA LYS A 426 7.57 3.78 10.09
C LYS A 426 9.03 4.10 10.44
N GLU A 427 9.64 3.34 11.33
CA GLU A 427 10.99 3.54 11.84
C GLU A 427 12.06 3.25 10.78
N MET A 428 11.78 2.37 9.82
CA MET A 428 12.69 2.09 8.69
C MET A 428 12.95 3.34 7.84
N LYS A 429 12.12 4.38 7.92
CA LYS A 429 12.39 5.67 7.24
C LYS A 429 13.72 6.29 7.66
N TYR A 430 14.20 6.06 8.89
CA TYR A 430 15.52 6.55 9.31
C TYR A 430 16.64 5.84 8.52
N THR A 431 16.54 4.52 8.36
CA THR A 431 17.44 3.74 7.51
C THR A 431 17.37 4.22 6.06
N MET A 432 16.16 4.25 5.47
CA MET A 432 15.97 4.59 4.06
C MET A 432 16.51 5.97 3.69
N LYS A 433 16.45 6.95 4.61
CA LYS A 433 16.97 8.31 4.38
C LYS A 433 18.49 8.40 4.31
N LYS A 434 19.23 7.45 4.92
CA LYS A 434 20.69 7.44 4.95
C LYS A 434 21.30 6.64 3.81
N LEU A 435 20.52 5.76 3.17
CA LEU A 435 20.99 4.95 2.06
C LEU A 435 21.21 5.81 0.79
N PRO A 436 22.26 5.51 0.01
CA PRO A 436 22.38 6.00 -1.36
C PRO A 436 21.13 5.67 -2.17
N LYS A 437 20.65 6.60 -3.01
CA LYS A 437 19.42 6.41 -3.80
C LYS A 437 19.45 5.13 -4.64
N ARG A 438 20.64 4.72 -5.14
CA ARG A 438 20.85 3.48 -5.91
C ARG A 438 20.50 2.19 -5.17
N MET A 439 20.52 2.19 -3.83
CA MET A 439 20.22 1.01 -3.01
C MET A 439 18.74 0.92 -2.63
N ILE A 440 17.95 1.97 -2.89
CA ILE A 440 16.57 2.07 -2.40
C ILE A 440 15.64 1.36 -3.38
N GLY A 441 15.20 0.14 -3.04
CA GLY A 441 14.19 -0.61 -3.79
C GLY A 441 12.76 -0.19 -3.48
N GLY A 442 12.53 0.38 -2.29
CA GLY A 442 11.29 1.06 -1.92
C GLY A 442 10.95 0.98 -0.42
N TYR A 443 10.00 1.81 0.00
CA TYR A 443 9.45 1.82 1.36
C TYR A 443 7.96 1.49 1.33
N TYR A 444 7.52 0.56 2.18
CA TYR A 444 6.15 0.06 2.18
C TYR A 444 5.59 -0.04 3.60
N GLU A 445 4.28 0.23 3.73
CA GLU A 445 3.52 -0.06 4.96
C GLU A 445 2.69 -1.35 4.83
N SER A 446 2.54 -1.87 3.61
CA SER A 446 1.90 -3.14 3.32
C SER A 446 2.93 -4.20 2.96
N ALA A 447 2.97 -5.28 3.76
CA ALA A 447 3.77 -6.47 3.49
C ALA A 447 3.42 -7.15 2.16
N GLU A 448 2.15 -7.11 1.76
CA GLU A 448 1.67 -7.69 0.51
C GLU A 448 2.20 -6.93 -0.71
N LEU A 449 2.11 -5.59 -0.68
CA LEU A 449 2.65 -4.75 -1.76
C LEU A 449 4.17 -4.84 -1.84
N LEU A 450 4.87 -4.83 -0.70
CA LEU A 450 6.33 -5.03 -0.69
C LEU A 450 6.68 -6.35 -1.38
N ALA A 451 6.02 -7.44 -0.96
CA ALA A 451 6.29 -8.77 -1.49
C ALA A 451 5.98 -8.89 -2.99
N TYR A 452 4.88 -8.29 -3.46
CA TYR A 452 4.55 -8.23 -4.88
C TYR A 452 5.65 -7.54 -5.70
N GLU A 453 6.16 -6.41 -5.20
CA GLU A 453 7.18 -5.62 -5.88
C GLU A 453 8.52 -6.36 -5.94
N VAL A 454 8.93 -6.96 -4.83
CA VAL A 454 10.15 -7.77 -4.83
C VAL A 454 10.00 -8.95 -5.77
N ALA A 455 8.87 -9.68 -5.78
CA ALA A 455 8.64 -10.84 -6.65
C ALA A 455 8.87 -10.54 -8.15
N ASN A 456 8.52 -9.32 -8.59
CA ASN A 456 8.64 -8.90 -9.98
C ASN A 456 10.06 -8.57 -10.42
N ILE A 457 10.97 -8.29 -9.48
CA ILE A 457 12.38 -7.98 -9.79
C ILE A 457 13.33 -9.14 -9.54
N ILE A 458 12.84 -10.27 -8.98
CA ILE A 458 13.65 -11.47 -8.77
C ILE A 458 14.14 -12.00 -10.11
N GLU A 459 15.46 -12.11 -10.22
CA GLU A 459 16.21 -12.71 -11.32
C GLU A 459 16.87 -14.01 -10.85
N ASP A 460 17.52 -14.71 -11.79
CA ASP A 460 18.10 -16.02 -11.52
C ASP A 460 19.30 -15.90 -10.57
N ASP A 461 19.36 -16.82 -9.62
CA ASP A 461 20.39 -16.95 -8.58
C ASP A 461 20.47 -15.73 -7.63
N ASP A 462 19.37 -14.97 -7.48
CA ASP A 462 19.27 -13.90 -6.49
C ASP A 462 19.29 -14.44 -5.04
N LEU A 463 19.90 -13.68 -4.13
CA LEU A 463 19.95 -14.00 -2.70
C LEU A 463 19.21 -12.93 -1.88
N ILE A 464 18.16 -13.35 -1.16
CA ILE A 464 17.20 -12.43 -0.53
C ILE A 464 17.15 -12.65 0.98
N LEU A 465 17.49 -11.64 1.78
CA LEU A 465 17.31 -11.66 3.23
C LEU A 465 15.93 -11.13 3.61
N ILE A 466 15.19 -11.86 4.45
CA ILE A 466 13.99 -11.35 5.12
C ILE A 466 14.26 -11.26 6.60
N LYS A 467 14.29 -10.03 7.13
CA LYS A 467 14.59 -9.81 8.54
C LYS A 467 13.82 -8.64 9.14
N GLY A 468 13.14 -8.86 10.26
CA GLY A 468 12.33 -7.84 10.90
C GLY A 468 11.45 -8.42 11.98
N SER A 469 10.94 -7.57 12.87
CA SER A 469 10.08 -8.07 13.94
C SER A 469 8.67 -8.41 13.43
N VAL A 470 8.19 -9.60 13.79
CA VAL A 470 6.85 -10.09 13.43
C VAL A 470 5.75 -9.75 14.44
N ARG A 471 6.10 -9.22 15.61
CA ARG A 471 5.10 -8.87 16.64
C ARG A 471 4.39 -7.56 16.26
N ASN A 472 3.06 -7.52 16.40
CA ASN A 472 2.22 -6.36 16.06
C ASN A 472 2.52 -5.76 14.67
N SER A 473 2.88 -6.62 13.70
CA SER A 473 3.30 -6.23 12.36
C SER A 473 2.76 -7.22 11.33
N ASN A 474 2.28 -6.71 10.19
CA ASN A 474 1.96 -7.51 9.01
C ASN A 474 3.22 -8.04 8.29
N PHE A 475 4.43 -7.65 8.72
CA PHE A 475 5.70 -8.14 8.19
C PHE A 475 5.81 -9.68 8.19
N LYS A 476 5.15 -10.36 9.15
CA LYS A 476 5.06 -11.83 9.20
C LYS A 476 4.51 -12.48 7.92
N ASN A 477 3.79 -11.73 7.10
CA ASN A 477 3.18 -12.23 5.87
C ASN A 477 4.09 -12.05 4.63
N VAL A 478 5.19 -11.29 4.73
CA VAL A 478 6.05 -10.96 3.57
C VAL A 478 6.49 -12.22 2.82
N LYS A 479 7.07 -13.20 3.52
CA LYS A 479 7.53 -14.47 2.92
C LYS A 479 6.40 -15.17 2.16
N LYS A 480 5.23 -15.33 2.80
CA LYS A 480 4.06 -15.99 2.22
C LYS A 480 3.61 -15.31 0.93
N HIS A 481 3.49 -13.98 0.95
CA HIS A 481 3.09 -13.21 -0.24
C HIS A 481 4.16 -13.24 -1.33
N LEU A 482 5.44 -13.21 -0.96
CA LEU A 482 6.54 -13.20 -1.92
C LEU A 482 6.53 -14.48 -2.76
N ILE A 483 6.41 -15.63 -2.08
CA ILE A 483 6.30 -16.95 -2.74
C ILE A 483 5.04 -17.02 -3.61
N LEU A 484 3.90 -16.52 -3.11
CA LEU A 484 2.64 -16.49 -3.86
C LEU A 484 2.79 -15.72 -5.17
N TYR A 485 3.36 -14.51 -5.12
CA TYR A 485 3.49 -13.65 -6.29
C TYR A 485 4.56 -14.13 -7.26
N ALA A 486 5.68 -14.65 -6.75
CA ALA A 486 6.73 -15.27 -7.55
C ALA A 486 6.23 -16.48 -8.37
N ASN A 487 5.23 -17.20 -7.85
CA ASN A 487 4.59 -18.35 -8.48
C ASN A 487 3.29 -18.01 -9.24
N SER A 488 2.93 -16.74 -9.35
CA SER A 488 1.75 -16.32 -10.09
C SER A 488 2.17 -15.67 -11.41
N ASN A 489 1.58 -16.07 -12.53
CA ASN A 489 1.67 -15.30 -13.79
C ASN A 489 0.83 -14.01 -13.72
N ALA A 490 0.74 -13.39 -12.53
CA ALA A 490 -0.16 -12.30 -12.27
C ALA A 490 0.45 -10.98 -12.79
N THR A 491 0.48 -10.83 -14.11
CA THR A 491 -0.15 -9.60 -14.63
C THR A 491 -1.50 -9.55 -13.95
N HIS A 492 -1.76 -8.55 -13.11
CA HIS A 492 -3.12 -8.27 -12.67
C HIS A 492 -3.97 -8.26 -13.94
N LYS A 493 -4.69 -9.36 -14.19
CA LYS A 493 -5.80 -9.37 -15.14
C LYS A 493 -6.76 -8.39 -14.50
N VAL A 494 -6.68 -7.15 -14.95
CA VAL A 494 -7.79 -6.21 -14.87
C VAL A 494 -8.96 -7.05 -15.33
N ASN A 495 -9.91 -7.27 -14.42
CA ASN A 495 -11.13 -7.99 -14.73
C ASN A 495 -11.84 -7.21 -15.86
N ALA A 496 -11.48 -7.53 -17.10
CA ALA A 496 -12.07 -7.00 -18.33
C ALA A 496 -13.54 -7.45 -18.48
N HIS A 497 -14.04 -8.24 -17.53
CA HIS A 497 -15.45 -8.61 -17.41
C HIS A 497 -16.32 -7.49 -16.86
N LYS A 498 -16.31 -6.33 -17.52
CA LYS A 498 -17.43 -5.38 -17.51
C LYS A 498 -17.63 -4.73 -18.88
N VAL A 499 -17.94 -5.54 -19.89
CA VAL A 499 -18.70 -5.05 -21.04
C VAL A 499 -19.99 -5.85 -21.16
N SER A 500 -21.13 -5.17 -21.02
CA SER A 500 -22.29 -5.46 -21.86
C SER A 500 -23.15 -4.19 -22.02
N SER A 501 -22.78 -3.39 -23.02
CA SER A 501 -23.70 -2.60 -23.85
C SER A 501 -22.91 -2.14 -25.07
N LYS A 502 -23.40 -2.40 -26.28
CA LYS A 502 -22.74 -2.01 -27.53
C LYS A 502 -22.85 -0.48 -27.68
N GLY A 503 -21.81 0.24 -27.26
CA GLY A 503 -21.68 1.69 -27.50
C GLY A 503 -22.51 2.60 -26.57
N TYR A 504 -22.75 3.81 -27.04
CA TYR A 504 -23.50 4.88 -26.39
C TYR A 504 -24.46 5.50 -27.40
N GLY A 505 -25.53 6.14 -26.93
CA GLY A 505 -26.49 6.82 -27.78
C GLY A 505 -27.23 7.93 -27.04
N VAL A 506 -27.63 8.95 -27.77
CA VAL A 506 -28.46 10.06 -27.31
C VAL A 506 -29.50 10.38 -28.37
N ALA A 507 -30.71 10.76 -27.94
CA ALA A 507 -31.76 11.21 -28.83
C ALA A 507 -32.57 12.34 -28.17
N THR A 508 -32.97 13.32 -28.98
CA THR A 508 -33.84 14.43 -28.59
C THR A 508 -35.19 14.28 -29.28
N PHE A 509 -36.25 14.46 -28.50
CA PHE A 509 -37.64 14.30 -28.92
C PHE A 509 -38.42 15.59 -28.68
N SER A 510 -39.25 15.99 -29.65
CA SER A 510 -40.22 17.07 -29.44
C SER A 510 -41.32 16.60 -28.49
N VAL A 511 -41.59 17.34 -27.43
CA VAL A 511 -42.71 17.01 -26.51
C VAL A 511 -44.06 17.18 -27.20
N LYS A 512 -44.16 18.12 -28.15
CA LYS A 512 -45.39 18.45 -28.87
C LYS A 512 -45.77 17.37 -29.90
N THR A 513 -44.82 16.92 -30.71
CA THR A 513 -45.09 15.95 -31.80
C THR A 513 -44.74 14.50 -31.42
N ASN A 514 -43.97 14.30 -30.36
CA ASN A 514 -43.33 13.02 -29.99
C ASN A 514 -42.31 12.50 -31.02
N GLU A 515 -41.94 13.30 -32.01
CA GLU A 515 -40.99 12.91 -33.03
C GLU A 515 -39.56 13.05 -32.50
N LYS A 516 -38.72 12.08 -32.88
CA LYS A 516 -37.27 12.14 -32.67
C LYS A 516 -36.68 13.15 -33.65
N VAL A 517 -36.22 14.29 -33.15
CA VAL A 517 -35.71 15.42 -33.94
C VAL A 517 -34.18 15.45 -34.05
N SER A 518 -33.46 14.75 -33.17
CA SER A 518 -32.00 14.59 -33.24
C SER A 518 -31.56 13.26 -32.62
N TYR A 519 -30.44 12.72 -33.10
CA TYR A 519 -29.77 11.58 -32.50
C TYR A 519 -28.26 11.59 -32.76
N ILE A 520 -27.49 11.04 -31.81
CA ILE A 520 -26.04 10.84 -31.95
C ILE A 520 -25.65 9.50 -31.34
N GLY A 521 -24.75 8.76 -31.99
CA GLY A 521 -24.27 7.45 -31.53
C GLY A 521 -25.18 6.29 -31.96
N ASN A 522 -25.12 5.19 -31.23
CA ASN A 522 -25.90 3.98 -31.49
C ASN A 522 -27.36 4.17 -31.04
N GLN A 523 -28.30 4.16 -31.99
CA GLN A 523 -29.73 4.29 -31.68
C GLN A 523 -30.30 3.05 -30.97
N ASP A 524 -29.71 1.88 -31.20
CA ASP A 524 -30.12 0.60 -30.64
C ASP A 524 -29.32 0.25 -29.38
N VAL A 525 -28.77 1.26 -28.71
CA VAL A 525 -28.02 1.06 -27.47
C VAL A 525 -28.95 0.52 -26.38
N ILE A 526 -28.54 -0.57 -25.75
CA ILE A 526 -29.23 -1.18 -24.61
C ILE A 526 -28.31 -1.16 -23.40
N GLN A 527 -28.81 -0.70 -22.25
CA GLN A 527 -28.10 -0.72 -20.97
C GLN A 527 -28.62 -1.81 -20.04
N ASN A 528 -27.69 -2.50 -19.35
CA ASN A 528 -28.01 -3.44 -18.28
C ASN A 528 -28.31 -2.72 -16.96
N GLN A 529 -29.31 -1.84 -17.00
CA GLN A 529 -29.87 -1.00 -15.94
C GLN A 529 -31.35 -0.72 -16.27
N GLY A 530 -32.10 -0.06 -15.39
CA GLY A 530 -33.56 0.01 -15.51
C GLY A 530 -34.20 1.36 -15.19
N LEU A 531 -35.54 1.36 -15.27
CA LEU A 531 -36.41 2.52 -15.07
C LEU A 531 -36.87 2.71 -13.62
N GLY A 532 -36.63 1.75 -12.73
CA GLY A 532 -37.25 1.71 -11.40
C GLY A 532 -37.18 3.04 -10.64
N GLY A 533 -36.01 3.65 -10.52
CA GLY A 533 -35.86 4.92 -9.80
C GLY A 533 -36.65 6.08 -10.43
N VAL A 534 -36.72 6.12 -11.77
CA VAL A 534 -37.48 7.12 -12.53
C VAL A 534 -38.98 6.97 -12.25
N LEU A 535 -39.47 5.73 -12.31
CA LEU A 535 -40.89 5.42 -12.11
C LEU A 535 -41.34 5.59 -10.66
N ILE A 536 -40.48 5.30 -9.69
CA ILE A 536 -40.77 5.57 -8.26
C ILE A 536 -40.90 7.07 -8.01
N ILE A 537 -39.97 7.87 -8.54
CA ILE A 537 -40.07 9.33 -8.42
C ILE A 537 -41.36 9.82 -9.07
N HIS A 538 -41.68 9.34 -10.28
CA HIS A 538 -42.94 9.66 -10.95
C HIS A 538 -44.17 9.34 -10.09
N HIS A 539 -44.22 8.15 -9.48
CA HIS A 539 -45.34 7.75 -8.63
C HIS A 539 -45.52 8.65 -7.41
N ILE A 540 -44.41 8.96 -6.72
CA ILE A 540 -44.44 9.86 -5.56
C ILE A 540 -44.97 11.24 -5.95
N LEU A 541 -44.57 11.76 -7.12
CA LEU A 541 -45.08 13.03 -7.62
C LEU A 541 -46.59 12.97 -7.93
N ASP A 542 -47.13 11.83 -8.39
CA ASP A 542 -48.57 11.64 -8.58
C ASP A 542 -49.35 11.57 -7.25
N LEU A 543 -48.78 10.92 -6.25
CA LEU A 543 -49.37 10.87 -4.92
C LEU A 543 -49.39 12.26 -4.25
N ILE A 544 -48.33 13.07 -4.45
CA ILE A 544 -48.31 14.47 -4.01
C ILE A 544 -49.37 15.28 -4.78
N PHE A 545 -49.44 15.13 -6.10
CA PHE A 545 -50.40 15.85 -6.92
C PHE A 545 -51.87 15.52 -6.57
N SER A 546 -52.16 14.25 -6.30
CA SER A 546 -53.47 13.79 -5.85
C SER A 546 -53.76 14.06 -4.37
N LYS A 547 -52.88 14.80 -3.68
CA LYS A 547 -52.97 15.16 -2.25
C LYS A 547 -53.00 13.96 -1.29
N GLN A 548 -52.51 12.80 -1.72
CA GLN A 548 -52.36 11.62 -0.86
C GLN A 548 -51.10 11.69 0.00
N LEU A 549 -50.11 12.47 -0.43
CA LEU A 549 -48.88 12.74 0.32
C LEU A 549 -48.63 14.25 0.42
N SER A 550 -48.05 14.69 1.54
CA SER A 550 -47.54 16.04 1.75
C SER A 550 -46.01 16.06 1.79
N LEU A 551 -45.41 17.14 1.27
CA LEU A 551 -43.97 17.35 1.31
C LEU A 551 -43.41 17.44 2.74
N SER A 552 -44.25 17.79 3.71
CA SER A 552 -43.91 17.87 5.13
C SER A 552 -43.98 16.52 5.86
N ASP A 553 -44.48 15.47 5.22
CA ASP A 553 -44.64 14.15 5.86
C ASP A 553 -43.29 13.58 6.28
N ILE A 554 -43.23 13.03 7.49
CA ILE A 554 -42.00 12.56 8.13
C ILE A 554 -41.91 11.04 8.08
N TYR A 555 -40.78 10.52 7.63
CA TYR A 555 -40.49 9.10 7.53
C TYR A 555 -39.21 8.73 8.28
N LYS A 556 -39.15 7.49 8.78
CA LYS A 556 -38.00 6.93 9.49
C LYS A 556 -37.25 5.93 8.59
N PRO A 557 -35.90 5.96 8.56
CA PRO A 557 -35.12 5.03 7.74
C PRO A 557 -35.35 3.56 8.12
N ASP A 558 -35.65 2.72 7.13
CA ASP A 558 -35.69 1.27 7.31
C ASP A 558 -34.26 0.67 7.40
N LYS A 559 -34.17 -0.61 7.80
CA LYS A 559 -32.89 -1.32 7.93
C LYS A 559 -32.09 -1.36 6.62
N GLN A 560 -32.77 -1.44 5.47
CA GLN A 560 -32.14 -1.54 4.15
C GLN A 560 -31.54 -0.19 3.74
N ALA A 561 -32.25 0.91 3.95
CA ALA A 561 -31.79 2.27 3.68
C ALA A 561 -30.59 2.66 4.55
N ILE A 562 -30.60 2.28 5.84
CA ILE A 562 -29.46 2.49 6.76
C ILE A 562 -28.24 1.69 6.30
N ARG A 563 -28.42 0.43 5.87
CA ARG A 563 -27.33 -0.40 5.36
C ARG A 563 -26.68 0.22 4.12
N GLU A 564 -27.49 0.82 3.25
CA GLU A 564 -27.05 1.45 2.00
C GLU A 564 -26.41 2.84 2.23
N SER A 565 -26.51 3.44 3.42
CA SER A 565 -25.82 4.70 3.78
C SER A 565 -24.29 4.65 3.62
N LYS A 566 -23.69 3.45 3.56
CA LYS A 566 -22.25 3.26 3.27
C LYS A 566 -21.89 3.55 1.81
N ASN A 567 -22.87 3.68 0.92
CA ASN A 567 -22.65 4.01 -0.48
C ASN A 567 -22.22 5.47 -0.62
N PRO A 568 -21.13 5.80 -1.36
CA PRO A 568 -20.70 7.19 -1.54
C PRO A 568 -21.75 8.12 -2.17
N ARG A 569 -22.73 7.55 -2.89
CA ARG A 569 -23.85 8.28 -3.51
C ARG A 569 -25.12 8.35 -2.65
N SER A 570 -25.09 7.79 -1.44
CA SER A 570 -26.20 7.81 -0.50
C SER A 570 -26.13 8.98 0.46
N ILE A 571 -27.30 9.40 0.96
CA ILE A 571 -27.38 10.34 2.08
C ILE A 571 -27.05 9.63 3.40
N PRO A 572 -26.38 10.29 4.36
CA PRO A 572 -26.00 9.68 5.63
C PRO A 572 -27.21 9.52 6.56
N LEU A 573 -27.73 8.28 6.65
CA LEU A 573 -28.89 7.95 7.48
C LEU A 573 -28.55 7.11 8.70
N ASN A 574 -29.21 7.42 9.81
CA ASN A 574 -29.17 6.72 11.10
C ASN A 574 -30.58 6.31 11.54
N LYS A 575 -30.65 5.32 12.46
CA LYS A 575 -31.92 4.76 12.97
C LYS A 575 -32.86 5.80 13.62
N LYS A 576 -32.31 6.88 14.18
CA LYS A 576 -33.07 7.93 14.88
C LYS A 576 -33.47 9.10 13.97
N ASP A 577 -33.07 9.09 12.71
CA ASP A 577 -33.36 10.22 11.82
C ASP A 577 -34.86 10.28 11.50
N GLU A 578 -35.37 11.51 11.43
CA GLU A 578 -36.69 11.85 10.94
C GLU A 578 -36.50 12.72 9.71
N ILE A 579 -37.01 12.25 8.56
CA ILE A 579 -36.70 12.82 7.25
C ILE A 579 -38.01 13.17 6.56
N THR A 580 -38.11 14.42 6.08
CA THR A 580 -39.31 14.84 5.35
C THR A 580 -39.36 14.23 3.95
N LEU A 581 -40.56 14.05 3.41
CA LEU A 581 -40.73 13.61 2.01
C LEU A 581 -39.99 14.53 1.04
N ASN A 582 -40.02 15.85 1.29
CA ASN A 582 -39.27 16.82 0.50
C ASN A 582 -37.76 16.53 0.48
N GLN A 583 -37.16 16.18 1.63
CA GLN A 583 -35.74 15.84 1.71
C GLN A 583 -35.43 14.53 0.97
N LEU A 584 -36.26 13.49 1.13
CA LEU A 584 -36.09 12.21 0.42
C LEU A 584 -36.21 12.37 -1.10
N LEU A 585 -37.27 13.04 -1.55
CA LEU A 585 -37.55 13.27 -2.96
C LEU A 585 -36.48 14.16 -3.59
N THR A 586 -36.07 15.24 -2.93
CA THR A 586 -34.96 16.09 -3.40
C THR A 586 -33.65 15.28 -3.49
N SER A 587 -33.36 14.43 -2.51
CA SER A 587 -32.17 13.56 -2.53
C SER A 587 -32.19 12.55 -3.69
N ALA A 588 -33.36 11.98 -3.96
CA ALA A 588 -33.58 11.07 -5.07
C ALA A 588 -33.42 11.77 -6.43
N ILE A 589 -34.04 12.94 -6.63
CA ILE A 589 -33.97 13.70 -7.87
C ILE A 589 -32.55 14.20 -8.15
N VAL A 590 -31.91 14.84 -7.17
CA VAL A 590 -30.61 15.50 -7.37
C VAL A 590 -29.50 14.47 -7.56
N THR A 591 -29.43 13.44 -6.72
CA THR A 591 -28.26 12.54 -6.69
C THR A 591 -28.53 11.11 -7.13
N SER A 592 -29.78 10.78 -7.51
CA SER A 592 -30.22 9.38 -7.69
C SER A 592 -29.83 8.53 -6.47
N SER A 593 -30.05 9.12 -5.28
CA SER A 593 -29.61 8.54 -4.01
C SER A 593 -30.31 7.20 -3.79
N PRO A 594 -29.58 6.09 -3.71
CA PRO A 594 -30.18 4.75 -3.73
C PRO A 594 -30.98 4.45 -2.48
N ASN A 595 -30.48 4.88 -1.32
CA ASN A 595 -31.19 4.73 -0.07
C ASN A 595 -32.40 5.66 0.01
N ALA A 596 -32.34 6.85 -0.61
CA ALA A 596 -33.54 7.70 -0.74
C ALA A 596 -34.60 7.04 -1.64
N ILE A 597 -34.23 6.51 -2.80
CA ILE A 597 -35.15 5.78 -3.70
C ILE A 597 -35.75 4.56 -3.00
N LEU A 598 -34.94 3.80 -2.25
CA LEU A 598 -35.43 2.67 -1.45
C LEU A 598 -36.39 3.12 -0.35
N MET A 599 -36.15 4.25 0.32
CA MET A 599 -37.09 4.78 1.31
C MET A 599 -38.40 5.25 0.68
N LEU A 600 -38.35 5.92 -0.48
CA LEU A 600 -39.56 6.27 -1.23
C LEU A 600 -40.37 5.00 -1.55
N ALA A 601 -39.72 3.92 -1.96
CA ALA A 601 -40.38 2.66 -2.26
C ALA A 601 -40.91 1.90 -1.03
N ASN A 602 -40.05 1.71 -0.02
CA ASN A 602 -40.34 0.83 1.10
C ASN A 602 -41.13 1.51 2.21
N THR A 603 -40.88 2.80 2.45
CA THR A 603 -41.41 3.51 3.62
C THR A 603 -42.52 4.48 3.25
N VAL A 604 -42.45 5.11 2.07
CA VAL A 604 -43.48 6.07 1.62
C VAL A 604 -44.62 5.36 0.91
N ILE A 605 -44.33 4.51 -0.08
CA ILE A 605 -45.36 3.76 -0.83
C ILE A 605 -45.94 2.61 0.01
N GLY A 606 -45.10 1.93 0.80
CA GLY A 606 -45.55 0.97 1.82
C GLY A 606 -44.85 -0.38 1.78
N SER A 607 -44.40 -0.85 0.62
CA SER A 607 -43.58 -2.07 0.53
C SER A 607 -42.75 -2.17 -0.75
N ASN A 608 -41.69 -2.98 -0.70
CA ASN A 608 -40.87 -3.34 -1.86
C ASN A 608 -41.68 -4.06 -2.95
N SER A 609 -42.61 -4.93 -2.52
CA SER A 609 -43.49 -5.70 -3.39
C SER A 609 -44.39 -4.79 -4.22
N ASP A 610 -45.07 -3.85 -3.57
CA ASP A 610 -46.06 -2.98 -4.20
C ASP A 610 -45.37 -1.99 -5.14
N SER A 611 -44.24 -1.44 -4.70
CA SER A 611 -43.40 -0.59 -5.53
C SER A 611 -42.91 -1.29 -6.80
N LEU A 612 -42.49 -2.56 -6.69
CA LEU A 612 -42.06 -3.33 -7.86
C LEU A 612 -43.23 -3.72 -8.77
N LYS A 613 -44.41 -3.98 -8.20
CA LYS A 613 -45.65 -4.21 -8.96
C LYS A 613 -46.01 -2.98 -9.79
N TYR A 614 -46.07 -1.81 -9.15
CA TYR A 614 -46.30 -0.52 -9.82
C TYR A 614 -45.31 -0.29 -10.97
N ILE A 615 -44.00 -0.45 -10.71
CA ILE A 615 -42.96 -0.29 -11.73
C ILE A 615 -43.24 -1.17 -12.96
N LYS A 616 -43.63 -2.43 -12.76
CA LYS A 616 -43.92 -3.38 -13.85
C LYS A 616 -45.20 -3.02 -14.61
N GLU A 617 -46.26 -2.64 -13.89
CA GLU A 617 -47.54 -2.25 -14.46
C GLU A 617 -47.39 -0.98 -15.31
N THR A 618 -46.79 0.08 -14.76
CA THR A 618 -46.52 1.32 -15.50
C THR A 618 -45.58 1.10 -16.69
N THR A 619 -44.55 0.25 -16.56
CA THR A 619 -43.67 -0.11 -17.69
C THR A 619 -44.47 -0.75 -18.84
N LYS A 620 -45.43 -1.61 -18.52
CA LYS A 620 -46.33 -2.24 -19.50
C LYS A 620 -47.27 -1.21 -20.13
N GLU A 621 -47.85 -0.32 -19.33
CA GLU A 621 -48.78 0.72 -19.79
C GLU A 621 -48.15 1.68 -20.79
N ILE A 622 -46.91 2.12 -20.56
CA ILE A 622 -46.20 2.99 -21.49
C ILE A 622 -45.60 2.25 -22.70
N GLY A 623 -45.71 0.92 -22.75
CA GLY A 623 -45.14 0.11 -23.83
C GLY A 623 -43.60 0.01 -23.81
N ALA A 624 -42.97 0.18 -22.65
CA ALA A 624 -41.52 0.01 -22.50
C ALA A 624 -41.15 -1.47 -22.28
N ASN A 625 -39.89 -1.84 -22.56
CA ASN A 625 -39.40 -3.20 -22.39
C ASN A 625 -39.56 -3.67 -20.92
N PRO A 626 -40.27 -4.78 -20.62
CA PRO A 626 -40.43 -5.29 -19.27
C PRO A 626 -39.10 -5.63 -18.56
N ARG A 627 -38.04 -5.94 -19.31
CA ARG A 627 -36.69 -6.18 -18.76
C ARG A 627 -36.00 -4.91 -18.27
N SER A 628 -36.54 -3.72 -18.53
CA SER A 628 -36.08 -2.47 -17.91
C SER A 628 -36.62 -2.29 -16.48
N ALA A 629 -37.56 -3.12 -16.04
CA ALA A 629 -38.35 -2.96 -14.81
C ALA A 629 -38.07 -4.04 -13.73
N LEU A 630 -36.83 -4.54 -13.67
CA LEU A 630 -36.50 -5.71 -12.82
C LEU A 630 -36.21 -5.40 -11.34
N ASN A 631 -36.03 -4.13 -10.96
CA ASN A 631 -35.87 -3.71 -9.57
C ASN A 631 -36.29 -2.25 -9.34
N ILE A 632 -36.38 -1.88 -8.06
CA ILE A 632 -36.77 -0.54 -7.60
C ILE A 632 -35.75 0.54 -7.95
N THR A 633 -34.46 0.27 -7.81
CA THR A 633 -33.44 1.34 -7.93
C THR A 633 -33.01 1.62 -9.38
N GLY A 634 -33.38 0.78 -10.34
CA GLY A 634 -32.88 0.83 -11.72
C GLY A 634 -31.39 0.45 -11.86
N ARG A 635 -30.75 -0.03 -10.79
CA ARG A 635 -29.33 -0.44 -10.81
C ARG A 635 -29.15 -1.84 -11.37
N ARG A 636 -27.99 -2.10 -12.00
CA ARG A 636 -27.63 -3.44 -12.46
C ARG A 636 -27.75 -4.48 -11.35
N ILE A 637 -28.33 -5.64 -11.68
CA ILE A 637 -28.46 -6.80 -10.80
C ILE A 637 -27.47 -7.89 -11.27
N SER A 638 -26.89 -8.66 -10.36
CA SER A 638 -25.86 -9.66 -10.69
C SER A 638 -26.41 -10.92 -11.39
N ASN A 639 -27.65 -11.30 -11.11
CA ASN A 639 -28.26 -12.56 -11.57
C ASN A 639 -29.31 -12.40 -12.69
N LYS A 640 -29.54 -11.17 -13.18
CA LYS A 640 -30.49 -10.87 -14.25
C LYS A 640 -29.93 -9.81 -15.17
N ILE A 641 -30.23 -9.91 -16.46
CA ILE A 641 -29.88 -8.90 -17.46
C ILE A 641 -31.09 -7.98 -17.65
N GLN A 642 -30.88 -6.69 -17.41
CA GLN A 642 -31.84 -5.65 -17.74
C GLN A 642 -31.60 -5.15 -19.17
N GLU A 643 -32.67 -4.68 -19.81
CA GLU A 643 -32.61 -4.12 -21.15
C GLU A 643 -33.35 -2.79 -21.18
N LEU A 644 -32.60 -1.70 -21.09
CA LEU A 644 -33.11 -0.33 -21.21
C LEU A 644 -32.64 0.27 -22.54
N SER A 645 -33.58 0.63 -23.42
CA SER A 645 -33.32 1.36 -24.67
C SER A 645 -33.57 2.88 -24.53
N LEU A 646 -33.14 3.66 -25.52
CA LEU A 646 -33.40 5.10 -25.57
C LEU A 646 -34.91 5.39 -25.58
N ASN A 647 -35.69 4.59 -26.31
CA ASN A 647 -37.14 4.74 -26.38
C ASN A 647 -37.81 4.45 -25.04
N ASP A 648 -37.40 3.39 -24.34
CA ASP A 648 -37.91 3.06 -23.00
C ASP A 648 -37.67 4.22 -22.03
N LEU A 649 -36.47 4.80 -22.05
CA LEU A 649 -36.14 5.95 -21.20
C LEU A 649 -36.95 7.19 -21.59
N TYR A 650 -37.16 7.45 -22.89
CA TYR A 650 -37.98 8.56 -23.36
C TYR A 650 -39.43 8.44 -22.87
N LEU A 651 -40.04 7.26 -23.01
CA LEU A 651 -41.42 7.00 -22.56
C LEU A 651 -41.57 7.26 -21.05
N ALA A 652 -40.65 6.76 -20.23
CA ALA A 652 -40.64 7.03 -18.80
C ALA A 652 -40.36 8.51 -18.47
N SER A 653 -39.51 9.16 -19.26
CA SER A 653 -39.19 10.59 -19.09
C SER A 653 -40.37 11.49 -19.41
N LYS A 654 -41.21 11.11 -20.39
CA LYS A 654 -42.45 11.81 -20.70
C LYS A 654 -43.40 11.80 -19.51
N LEU A 655 -43.54 10.67 -18.82
CA LEU A 655 -44.30 10.58 -17.58
C LEU A 655 -43.72 11.46 -16.45
N LEU A 656 -42.39 11.55 -16.36
CA LEU A 656 -41.71 12.35 -15.35
C LEU A 656 -41.88 13.85 -15.59
N PHE A 657 -41.68 14.32 -16.83
CA PHE A 657 -41.69 15.75 -17.17
C PHE A 657 -43.07 16.30 -17.53
N ASN A 658 -44.02 15.49 -18.00
CA ASN A 658 -45.36 15.94 -18.35
C ASN A 658 -46.26 16.06 -17.10
N LYS A 659 -45.92 17.00 -16.21
CA LYS A 659 -46.63 17.27 -14.94
C LYS A 659 -47.09 18.72 -14.84
N TYR A 660 -47.97 19.00 -13.87
CA TYR A 660 -48.43 20.35 -13.53
C TYR A 660 -47.25 21.26 -13.15
N PRO A 661 -47.36 22.60 -13.39
CA PRO A 661 -46.25 23.53 -13.17
C PRO A 661 -45.58 23.44 -11.79
N PHE A 662 -46.37 23.30 -10.72
CA PHE A 662 -45.85 23.15 -9.34
C PHE A 662 -44.99 21.89 -9.16
N ILE A 663 -45.37 20.78 -9.79
CA ILE A 663 -44.63 19.51 -9.71
C ILE A 663 -43.37 19.56 -10.58
N LYS A 664 -43.44 20.21 -11.75
CA LYS A 664 -42.26 20.48 -12.60
C LYS A 664 -41.21 21.28 -11.82
N ASP A 665 -41.61 22.30 -11.06
CA ASP A 665 -40.69 23.11 -10.25
C ASP A 665 -39.83 22.27 -9.30
N MET A 666 -40.39 21.20 -8.71
CA MET A 666 -39.62 20.28 -7.86
C MET A 666 -38.49 19.55 -8.60
N LEU A 667 -38.64 19.31 -9.89
CA LEU A 667 -37.66 18.66 -10.76
C LEU A 667 -36.56 19.63 -11.25
N THR A 668 -36.68 20.93 -10.97
CA THR A 668 -35.64 21.94 -11.29
C THR A 668 -34.49 21.90 -10.27
N LYS A 669 -34.72 21.33 -9.09
CA LYS A 669 -33.72 21.25 -8.02
C LYS A 669 -32.49 20.49 -8.51
N ASN A 670 -31.35 21.18 -8.50
CA ASN A 670 -30.08 20.64 -8.93
C ASN A 670 -29.03 20.58 -7.80
N ASN A 671 -29.38 20.99 -6.58
CA ASN A 671 -28.55 20.90 -5.40
C ASN A 671 -29.39 20.88 -4.12
N TYR A 672 -28.81 20.44 -3.01
CA TYR A 672 -29.39 20.51 -1.66
C TYR A 672 -28.32 20.35 -0.57
N VAL A 673 -28.65 20.72 0.66
CA VAL A 673 -27.85 20.43 1.85
C VAL A 673 -28.58 19.40 2.70
N PHE A 674 -27.85 18.39 3.17
CA PHE A 674 -28.37 17.40 4.11
C PHE A 674 -27.31 17.09 5.16
N LYS A 675 -27.63 17.36 6.43
CA LYS A 675 -26.70 17.22 7.59
C LYS A 675 -25.34 17.85 7.30
N ASP A 676 -25.35 19.14 6.97
CA ASP A 676 -24.16 19.97 6.68
C ASP A 676 -23.31 19.51 5.48
N LYS A 677 -23.79 18.53 4.71
CA LYS A 677 -23.16 18.10 3.47
C LYS A 677 -23.93 18.64 2.27
N PHE A 678 -23.21 19.34 1.40
CA PHE A 678 -23.73 19.85 0.13
C PHE A 678 -23.72 18.77 -0.95
N TYR A 679 -24.82 18.63 -1.67
CA TYR A 679 -25.01 17.70 -2.77
C TYR A 679 -25.44 18.48 -4.02
N LYS A 680 -24.91 18.08 -5.18
CA LYS A 680 -25.22 18.68 -6.48
C LYS A 680 -25.51 17.59 -7.50
N SER A 681 -26.48 17.84 -8.38
CA SER A 681 -26.87 16.97 -9.49
C SER A 681 -25.72 16.79 -10.45
N GLU A 682 -25.47 15.55 -10.88
CA GLU A 682 -24.25 15.08 -11.56
C GLU A 682 -24.03 15.64 -12.98
N SER A 683 -24.50 16.86 -13.27
CA SER A 683 -24.41 17.57 -14.55
C SER A 683 -24.06 19.05 -14.34
N ASN A 684 -23.33 19.65 -15.29
CA ASN A 684 -23.11 21.11 -15.34
C ASN A 684 -24.04 21.83 -16.33
N LEU A 685 -24.85 21.08 -17.09
CA LEU A 685 -25.74 21.65 -18.12
C LEU A 685 -26.76 22.65 -17.56
N PHE A 686 -27.16 22.50 -16.28
CA PHE A 686 -27.99 23.49 -15.58
C PHE A 686 -27.29 24.86 -15.51
N ASN A 687 -26.00 24.87 -15.14
CA ASN A 687 -25.21 26.10 -15.03
C ASN A 687 -25.02 26.78 -16.39
N TYR A 688 -25.05 26.00 -17.47
CA TYR A 688 -24.94 26.53 -18.83
C TYR A 688 -26.24 27.09 -19.38
N GLY A 689 -27.38 26.91 -18.67
CA GLY A 689 -28.70 27.26 -19.16
C GLY A 689 -29.22 26.35 -20.28
N MET A 690 -28.61 25.17 -20.48
CA MET A 690 -28.96 24.25 -21.56
C MET A 690 -30.19 23.38 -21.24
N ILE A 691 -30.41 23.14 -19.95
CA ILE A 691 -31.50 22.30 -19.45
C ILE A 691 -32.21 23.02 -18.31
N THR A 692 -33.51 22.83 -18.20
CA THR A 692 -34.32 23.31 -17.07
C THR A 692 -34.53 22.24 -16.02
N HIS A 693 -34.56 20.97 -16.43
CA HIS A 693 -34.76 19.81 -15.57
C HIS A 693 -33.85 18.67 -16.01
N GLY A 694 -33.45 17.80 -15.08
CA GLY A 694 -32.59 16.67 -15.41
C GLY A 694 -32.54 15.61 -14.32
N PHE A 695 -32.61 14.35 -14.75
CA PHE A 695 -32.41 13.19 -13.88
C PHE A 695 -31.25 12.34 -14.42
N PHE A 696 -30.23 12.14 -13.58
CA PHE A 696 -28.98 11.51 -13.99
C PHE A 696 -28.66 10.34 -13.08
N TYR A 697 -28.43 9.18 -13.67
CA TYR A 697 -28.14 7.95 -12.94
C TYR A 697 -27.24 7.04 -13.79
N GLY A 698 -27.12 5.77 -13.40
CA GLY A 698 -26.25 4.84 -14.11
C GLY A 698 -24.89 4.59 -13.45
N GLN A 699 -24.28 3.45 -13.78
CA GLN A 699 -22.87 3.21 -13.46
C GLN A 699 -22.02 4.27 -14.16
N ASN A 700 -21.06 4.86 -13.44
CA ASN A 700 -20.25 5.98 -13.96
C ASN A 700 -21.06 7.17 -14.51
N HIS A 701 -22.34 7.31 -14.12
CA HIS A 701 -23.22 8.37 -14.61
C HIS A 701 -23.56 8.25 -16.11
N SER A 702 -23.67 7.01 -16.60
CA SER A 702 -23.89 6.66 -18.00
C SER A 702 -25.28 6.97 -18.58
N ILE A 703 -26.26 7.31 -17.73
CA ILE A 703 -27.66 7.48 -18.10
C ILE A 703 -28.13 8.88 -17.70
N GLY A 704 -28.92 9.51 -18.56
CA GLY A 704 -29.55 10.79 -18.25
C GLY A 704 -30.81 11.02 -19.06
N THR A 705 -31.71 11.80 -18.49
CA THR A 705 -32.85 12.38 -19.17
C THR A 705 -33.00 13.84 -18.75
N VAL A 706 -33.23 14.73 -19.71
CA VAL A 706 -33.31 16.17 -19.47
C VAL A 706 -34.47 16.79 -20.23
N LEU A 707 -34.99 17.88 -19.69
CA LEU A 707 -35.94 18.76 -20.37
C LEU A 707 -35.22 20.07 -20.73
N SER A 708 -35.32 20.46 -21.98
CA SER A 708 -34.81 21.73 -22.51
C SER A 708 -35.94 22.53 -23.14
N LYS A 709 -35.83 23.87 -23.10
CA LYS A 709 -36.76 24.77 -23.76
C LYS A 709 -36.01 25.55 -24.83
N ILE A 710 -36.40 25.37 -26.09
CA ILE A 710 -35.74 25.97 -27.27
C ILE A 710 -36.80 26.76 -28.02
N ASN A 711 -36.59 28.06 -28.22
CA ASN A 711 -37.53 28.95 -28.93
C ASN A 711 -39.00 28.84 -28.46
N GLY A 712 -39.21 28.56 -27.17
CA GLY A 712 -40.55 28.40 -26.59
C GLY A 712 -41.08 26.97 -26.55
N GLU A 713 -40.51 26.03 -27.31
CA GLU A 713 -40.93 24.62 -27.35
C GLU A 713 -40.10 23.73 -26.39
N GLU A 714 -40.76 22.72 -25.80
CA GLU A 714 -40.13 21.77 -24.87
C GLU A 714 -39.60 20.52 -25.62
N TYR A 715 -38.40 20.09 -25.25
CA TYR A 715 -37.71 18.94 -25.82
C TYR A 715 -37.18 18.03 -24.72
N ILE A 716 -37.38 16.72 -24.85
CA ILE A 716 -36.81 15.71 -23.95
C ILE A 716 -35.60 15.10 -24.64
N THR A 717 -34.44 15.14 -23.98
CA THR A 717 -33.22 14.47 -24.45
C THR A 717 -32.86 13.33 -23.51
N VAL A 718 -32.69 12.13 -24.06
CA VAL A 718 -32.33 10.91 -23.32
C VAL A 718 -31.00 10.37 -23.81
N VAL A 719 -30.19 9.87 -22.89
CA VAL A 719 -28.84 9.34 -23.17
C VAL A 719 -28.57 8.07 -22.40
N LEU A 720 -27.91 7.12 -23.07
CA LEU A 720 -27.53 5.82 -22.55
C LEU A 720 -26.09 5.47 -22.92
N GLY A 721 -25.40 4.77 -22.01
CA GLY A 721 -24.07 4.21 -22.26
C GLY A 721 -22.93 5.22 -22.27
N ALA A 722 -23.17 6.45 -21.80
CA ALA A 722 -22.10 7.43 -21.64
C ALA A 722 -21.01 6.89 -20.70
N LYS A 723 -19.75 7.26 -20.98
CA LYS A 723 -18.58 6.69 -20.29
C LYS A 723 -18.37 7.30 -18.91
N ASN A 724 -18.74 8.57 -18.78
CA ASN A 724 -18.67 9.36 -17.56
C ASN A 724 -19.66 10.54 -17.67
N ALA A 725 -19.78 11.36 -16.62
CA ALA A 725 -20.69 12.51 -16.60
C ALA A 725 -20.36 13.57 -17.67
N PHE A 726 -19.08 13.79 -17.98
CA PHE A 726 -18.67 14.75 -19.01
C PHE A 726 -19.14 14.29 -20.39
N HIS A 727 -18.84 13.04 -20.79
CA HIS A 727 -19.29 12.49 -22.07
C HIS A 727 -20.82 12.46 -22.18
N ARG A 728 -21.53 12.19 -21.07
CA ARG A 728 -23.00 12.24 -21.06
C ARG A 728 -23.51 13.65 -21.38
N ASP A 729 -22.97 14.65 -20.70
CA ASP A 729 -23.42 16.03 -20.87
C ASP A 729 -23.03 16.58 -22.24
N GLU A 730 -21.87 16.19 -22.77
CA GLU A 730 -21.43 16.46 -24.14
C GLU A 730 -22.43 15.89 -25.17
N LEU A 731 -22.85 14.63 -25.02
CA LEU A 731 -23.84 14.01 -25.90
C LEU A 731 -25.17 14.77 -25.87
N ILE A 732 -25.65 15.10 -24.66
CA ILE A 732 -26.88 15.89 -24.48
C ILE A 732 -26.74 17.26 -25.15
N TYR A 733 -25.63 17.96 -24.89
CA TYR A 733 -25.36 19.28 -25.46
C TYR A 733 -25.41 19.24 -26.99
N ASN A 734 -24.67 18.31 -27.59
CA ASN A 734 -24.57 18.18 -29.03
C ASN A 734 -25.92 17.78 -29.68
N SER A 735 -26.70 16.92 -29.02
CA SER A 735 -28.04 16.53 -29.48
C SER A 735 -29.01 17.73 -29.45
N ILE A 736 -28.99 18.53 -28.37
CA ILE A 736 -29.79 19.76 -28.27
C ILE A 736 -29.37 20.77 -29.34
N MET A 737 -28.06 20.95 -29.57
CA MET A 737 -27.56 21.92 -30.56
C MET A 737 -27.95 21.58 -32.00
N GLN A 738 -28.06 20.29 -32.35
CA GLN A 738 -28.57 19.89 -33.67
C GLN A 738 -30.02 20.33 -33.91
N VAL A 739 -30.80 20.57 -32.85
CA VAL A 739 -32.17 21.09 -32.93
C VAL A 739 -32.18 22.62 -33.06
N THR A 740 -31.24 23.32 -32.44
CA THR A 740 -31.22 24.80 -32.40
C THR A 740 -30.51 25.45 -33.58
N GLN A 741 -29.45 24.82 -34.12
CA GLN A 741 -28.59 25.40 -35.17
C GLN A 741 -28.01 24.29 -36.08
N GLY A 742 -27.81 24.61 -37.36
CA GLY A 742 -27.05 23.77 -38.29
C GLY A 742 -25.61 23.53 -37.79
N LYS A 743 -24.98 22.45 -38.30
CA LYS A 743 -23.66 21.94 -37.87
C LYS A 743 -22.63 23.05 -37.55
N PRO A 744 -21.78 22.87 -36.52
CA PRO A 744 -20.76 23.85 -36.14
C PRO A 744 -19.83 24.21 -37.30
N LYS A 745 -19.38 25.47 -37.32
CA LYS A 745 -18.46 26.02 -38.33
C LYS A 745 -17.06 25.47 -38.11
N HIS A 746 -16.53 24.75 -39.09
CA HIS A 746 -15.16 24.26 -39.06
C HIS A 746 -14.13 25.38 -38.83
N THR A 747 -13.33 25.22 -37.78
CA THR A 747 -12.15 26.04 -37.50
C THR A 747 -10.94 25.59 -38.34
N LYS A 748 -10.15 26.55 -38.84
CA LYS A 748 -8.92 26.26 -39.58
C LYS A 748 -7.87 25.64 -38.64
N ARG A 749 -7.29 24.49 -39.03
CA ARG A 749 -6.20 23.81 -38.30
C ARG A 749 -4.89 24.60 -38.40
N ASP A 750 -4.16 24.72 -37.29
CA ASP A 750 -2.81 25.27 -37.31
C ASP A 750 -1.88 24.23 -37.91
N SER A 751 -1.06 24.67 -38.86
CA SER A 751 -0.19 23.75 -39.57
C SER A 751 1.13 24.35 -39.98
N ILE A 752 2.16 23.50 -39.94
CA ILE A 752 3.46 23.78 -40.52
C ILE A 752 3.62 22.91 -41.76
N ARG A 753 4.08 23.51 -42.87
CA ARG A 753 4.49 22.78 -44.08
C ARG A 753 6.00 22.89 -44.24
N LYS A 754 6.70 21.76 -44.33
CA LYS A 754 8.16 21.71 -44.54
C LYS A 754 8.48 20.70 -45.65
N LYS A 755 9.41 21.07 -46.52
CA LYS A 755 10.03 20.19 -47.51
C LYS A 755 11.54 20.30 -47.34
N ARG A 756 12.20 19.22 -46.91
CA ARG A 756 13.63 19.22 -46.53
C ARG A 756 14.31 17.91 -46.95
N LYS A 757 15.62 18.00 -47.16
CA LYS A 757 16.51 16.85 -47.40
C LYS A 757 17.17 16.34 -46.10
N SER A 758 17.02 17.04 -44.99
CA SER A 758 17.52 16.67 -43.67
C SER A 758 16.39 16.16 -42.77
N PRO A 759 16.68 15.29 -41.79
CA PRO A 759 15.70 14.87 -40.79
C PRO A 759 15.04 16.06 -40.06
N PHE A 760 13.82 15.86 -39.59
CA PHE A 760 13.09 16.83 -38.75
C PHE A 760 13.06 16.33 -37.31
N GLU A 761 13.53 17.14 -36.37
CA GLU A 761 13.59 16.78 -34.95
C GLU A 761 12.54 17.52 -34.12
N MET A 762 11.68 16.75 -33.46
CA MET A 762 10.64 17.25 -32.56
C MET A 762 10.94 16.81 -31.13
N ASN A 763 11.16 17.75 -30.22
CA ASN A 763 11.32 17.45 -28.79
C ASN A 763 10.01 17.70 -28.04
N ILE A 764 9.59 16.75 -27.21
CA ILE A 764 8.48 16.89 -26.26
C ILE A 764 9.08 16.85 -24.86
N ILE A 765 8.93 17.97 -24.17
CA ILE A 765 9.43 18.18 -22.81
C ILE A 765 8.28 17.95 -21.83
N GLY A 766 8.62 17.53 -20.62
CA GLY A 766 7.69 17.28 -19.52
C GLY A 766 6.91 18.51 -19.03
N ASP A 767 6.31 18.35 -17.86
CA ASP A 767 5.55 19.41 -17.18
C ASP A 767 6.40 20.67 -17.00
N THR A 768 5.83 21.84 -17.34
CA THR A 768 6.53 23.12 -17.45
C THR A 768 5.79 24.23 -16.70
N TYR A 769 6.43 24.79 -15.67
CA TYR A 769 5.97 25.89 -14.84
C TYR A 769 7.16 26.57 -14.13
N PHE A 770 7.29 27.89 -14.24
CA PHE A 770 8.39 28.66 -13.60
C PHE A 770 8.28 28.80 -12.08
N GLY A 771 7.16 28.42 -11.48
CA GLY A 771 7.09 28.19 -10.04
C GLY A 771 6.68 29.39 -9.20
N GLU A 772 6.04 30.42 -9.75
CA GLU A 772 5.64 31.65 -9.04
C GLU A 772 4.91 31.37 -7.72
N TYR A 773 3.99 30.41 -7.69
CA TYR A 773 3.29 29.96 -6.49
C TYR A 773 4.25 29.43 -5.41
N TYR A 774 5.23 28.62 -5.80
CA TYR A 774 6.22 28.06 -4.89
C TYR A 774 7.24 29.11 -4.44
N THR A 775 7.59 30.01 -5.35
CA THR A 775 8.49 31.15 -5.13
C THR A 775 7.95 32.05 -4.02
N ARG A 776 6.68 32.47 -4.10
CA ARG A 776 6.04 33.26 -3.03
C ARG A 776 6.11 32.58 -1.67
N LYS A 777 5.91 31.26 -1.63
CA LYS A 777 6.00 30.47 -0.38
C LYS A 777 7.43 30.36 0.15
N ARG A 778 8.44 30.33 -0.72
CA ARG A 778 9.86 30.31 -0.34
C ARG A 778 10.33 31.68 0.14
N GLN A 779 9.96 32.74 -0.55
CA GLN A 779 10.22 34.14 -0.14
C GLN A 779 9.60 34.46 1.22
N ALA A 780 8.36 34.02 1.50
CA ALA A 780 7.72 34.19 2.81
C ALA A 780 8.46 33.49 3.96
N LYS A 781 9.46 32.65 3.66
CA LYS A 781 10.29 31.93 4.61
C LYS A 781 11.78 32.27 4.50
N ASP A 782 12.11 33.31 3.72
CA ASP A 782 13.49 33.73 3.45
C ASP A 782 14.37 32.59 2.89
N ILE A 783 13.79 31.77 2.02
CA ILE A 783 14.48 30.68 1.33
C ILE A 783 14.86 31.16 -0.07
N ASP A 784 16.14 31.03 -0.43
CA ASP A 784 16.66 31.34 -1.76
C ASP A 784 15.92 30.55 -2.87
N ASP A 785 15.73 31.21 -4.01
CA ASP A 785 14.86 30.77 -5.09
C ASP A 785 15.43 31.21 -6.44
N ALA A 786 15.57 30.24 -7.35
CA ALA A 786 16.16 30.44 -8.68
C ALA A 786 15.38 31.43 -9.56
N LEU A 787 14.04 31.46 -9.48
CA LEU A 787 13.25 32.39 -10.27
C LEU A 787 13.55 33.83 -9.88
N THR A 788 13.73 34.11 -8.59
CA THR A 788 14.01 35.47 -8.10
C THR A 788 15.48 35.86 -8.19
N SER A 789 16.41 34.91 -7.99
CA SER A 789 17.85 35.21 -7.96
C SER A 789 18.53 35.10 -9.33
N LYS A 790 17.99 34.28 -10.24
CA LYS A 790 18.59 33.99 -11.56
C LYS A 790 17.64 34.24 -12.75
N GLY A 791 16.34 34.38 -12.52
CA GLY A 791 15.34 34.60 -13.57
C GLY A 791 14.91 33.32 -14.29
N ARG A 792 13.98 33.47 -15.24
CA ARG A 792 13.31 32.34 -15.94
C ARG A 792 14.22 31.52 -16.83
N TYR A 793 15.20 32.16 -17.47
CA TYR A 793 16.12 31.50 -18.42
C TYR A 793 17.01 30.45 -17.75
N TYR A 794 17.35 30.66 -16.47
CA TYR A 794 18.29 29.81 -15.73
C TYR A 794 17.86 28.33 -15.69
N SER A 795 16.57 28.07 -15.56
CA SER A 795 16.06 26.69 -15.52
C SER A 795 16.35 25.91 -16.81
N PHE A 796 16.54 26.60 -17.94
CA PHE A 796 16.81 25.95 -19.23
C PHE A 796 18.27 25.60 -19.46
N ASP A 797 19.22 26.19 -18.73
CA ASP A 797 20.66 26.09 -19.03
C ASP A 797 21.14 24.65 -19.25
N GLY A 798 20.73 23.70 -18.39
CA GLY A 798 21.18 22.31 -18.46
C GLY A 798 20.62 21.50 -19.64
N ILE A 799 19.64 22.04 -20.37
CA ILE A 799 19.00 21.40 -21.52
C ILE A 799 18.90 22.33 -22.76
N ARG A 800 19.36 23.58 -22.66
CA ARG A 800 19.18 24.62 -23.69
C ARG A 800 19.79 24.21 -25.02
N ASP A 801 21.03 23.75 -25.00
CA ASP A 801 21.74 23.36 -26.23
C ASP A 801 21.03 22.21 -26.95
N PHE A 802 20.43 21.29 -26.20
CA PHE A 802 19.62 20.22 -26.75
C PHE A 802 18.35 20.77 -27.42
N LEU A 803 17.63 21.70 -26.79
CA LEU A 803 16.42 22.30 -27.35
C LEU A 803 16.71 23.19 -28.57
N LYS A 804 17.84 23.89 -28.58
CA LYS A 804 18.28 24.74 -29.69
C LYS A 804 18.42 23.97 -31.01
N THR A 805 18.73 22.67 -30.95
CA THR A 805 18.82 21.80 -32.14
C THR A 805 17.47 21.32 -32.67
N GLY A 806 16.40 21.38 -31.87
CA GLY A 806 15.08 20.91 -32.26
C GLY A 806 14.36 21.86 -33.23
N ASP A 807 13.75 21.30 -34.27
CA ASP A 807 12.92 22.05 -35.22
C ASP A 807 11.55 22.43 -34.65
N LEU A 808 11.07 21.65 -33.68
CA LEU A 808 9.80 21.88 -32.97
C LEU A 808 9.96 21.38 -31.54
N ASN A 809 9.87 22.29 -30.57
CA ASN A 809 9.93 21.94 -29.15
C ASN A 809 8.56 22.20 -28.55
N ILE A 810 8.03 21.18 -27.88
CA ILE A 810 6.69 21.13 -27.31
C ILE A 810 6.80 21.02 -25.80
N CYS A 811 6.14 21.88 -25.03
CA CYS A 811 6.05 21.75 -23.57
C CYS A 811 4.60 21.50 -23.13
N ASN A 812 4.41 20.75 -22.03
CA ASN A 812 3.14 20.80 -21.28
C ASN A 812 3.19 22.00 -20.33
N PHE A 813 2.52 23.11 -20.69
CA PHE A 813 2.52 24.32 -19.86
C PHE A 813 1.43 24.24 -18.79
N GLU A 814 1.83 24.09 -17.53
CA GLU A 814 0.96 23.66 -16.42
C GLU A 814 0.66 24.81 -15.44
N ALA A 815 0.23 25.94 -15.99
CA ALA A 815 -0.25 27.11 -15.25
C ALA A 815 -1.18 27.96 -16.11
N ALA A 816 -1.85 28.94 -15.51
CA ALA A 816 -2.51 30.02 -16.23
C ALA A 816 -1.63 31.28 -16.22
N ILE A 817 -1.36 31.88 -17.38
CA ILE A 817 -0.71 33.19 -17.45
C ILE A 817 -1.72 34.26 -17.04
N SER A 818 -1.56 34.79 -15.83
CA SER A 818 -2.43 35.79 -15.22
C SER A 818 -1.72 36.34 -13.99
N ASP A 819 -1.71 37.66 -13.83
CA ASP A 819 -1.23 38.29 -12.59
C ASP A 819 -2.34 38.31 -11.51
N ASP A 820 -3.60 38.07 -11.88
CA ASP A 820 -4.69 37.84 -10.95
C ASP A 820 -4.70 36.38 -10.46
N ASP A 821 -4.73 36.21 -9.14
CA ASP A 821 -4.69 34.91 -8.47
C ASP A 821 -6.09 34.58 -7.91
N ASN A 822 -6.67 33.47 -8.35
CA ASN A 822 -8.03 33.05 -8.03
C ASN A 822 -8.20 32.68 -6.54
N ALA A 823 -8.52 33.68 -5.71
CA ALA A 823 -8.70 33.52 -4.27
C ALA A 823 -9.83 32.54 -3.91
N TYR A 824 -10.89 32.50 -4.72
CA TYR A 824 -12.02 31.59 -4.51
C TYR A 824 -11.62 30.13 -4.73
N LEU A 825 -10.89 29.84 -5.82
CA LEU A 825 -10.43 28.48 -6.11
C LEU A 825 -9.39 27.99 -5.09
N ARG A 826 -8.53 28.87 -4.56
CA ARG A 826 -7.53 28.52 -3.53
C ARG A 826 -8.14 27.94 -2.25
N GLN A 827 -9.39 28.27 -1.93
CA GLN A 827 -10.11 27.70 -0.79
C GLN A 827 -10.60 26.26 -1.05
N ARG A 828 -10.60 25.82 -2.32
CA ARG A 828 -11.24 24.57 -2.78
C ARG A 828 -10.29 23.63 -3.50
N LYS A 829 -9.18 24.12 -4.04
CA LYS A 829 -8.15 23.37 -4.76
C LYS A 829 -6.78 23.59 -4.07
N PRO A 830 -6.04 22.53 -3.72
CA PRO A 830 -4.78 22.66 -2.98
C PRO A 830 -3.70 23.50 -3.68
N TYR A 831 -3.65 23.42 -5.01
CA TYR A 831 -2.68 24.10 -5.85
C TYR A 831 -3.41 24.88 -6.93
N VAL A 832 -3.30 26.20 -6.87
CA VAL A 832 -3.77 27.14 -7.88
C VAL A 832 -2.52 27.79 -8.46
N LEU A 833 -2.17 27.41 -9.69
CA LEU A 833 -0.93 27.78 -10.33
C LEU A 833 -1.20 28.85 -11.38
N HIS A 834 -0.59 30.01 -11.16
CA HIS A 834 -0.53 31.06 -12.15
C HIS A 834 0.92 31.41 -12.44
N ALA A 835 1.16 31.92 -13.64
CA ALA A 835 2.43 32.41 -14.12
C ALA A 835 2.30 33.89 -14.47
N SER A 836 3.39 34.65 -14.31
CA SER A 836 3.33 36.09 -14.55
C SER A 836 3.04 36.39 -16.02
N GLU A 837 2.23 37.41 -16.26
CA GLU A 837 2.03 37.94 -17.62
C GLU A 837 3.32 38.54 -18.18
N GLU A 838 4.14 39.10 -17.29
CA GLU A 838 5.44 39.60 -17.63
C GLU A 838 6.39 38.42 -17.89
N GLU A 839 6.98 38.42 -19.08
CA GLU A 839 8.10 37.57 -19.46
C GLU A 839 7.82 36.07 -19.67
N THR A 840 6.80 35.45 -19.07
CA THR A 840 6.60 33.97 -19.15
C THR A 840 6.59 33.44 -20.59
N ALA A 841 5.72 33.96 -21.46
CA ALA A 841 5.63 33.51 -22.85
C ALA A 841 6.90 33.87 -23.65
N ARG A 842 7.49 35.05 -23.40
CA ARG A 842 8.73 35.51 -24.03
C ARG A 842 9.93 34.63 -23.65
N ALA A 843 10.03 34.22 -22.38
CA ALA A 843 11.08 33.34 -21.89
C ALA A 843 11.00 31.97 -22.57
N LEU A 844 9.79 31.38 -22.62
CA LEU A 844 9.56 30.13 -23.34
C LEU A 844 9.94 30.26 -24.83
N LYS A 845 9.56 31.37 -25.49
CA LYS A 845 9.89 31.60 -26.90
C LYS A 845 11.40 31.68 -27.13
N LYS A 846 12.09 32.44 -26.29
CA LYS A 846 13.54 32.65 -26.37
C LYS A 846 14.34 31.39 -26.02
N GLU A 847 13.76 30.50 -25.22
CA GLU A 847 14.27 29.16 -24.92
C GLU A 847 13.73 28.10 -25.90
N TYR A 848 13.45 28.53 -27.14
CA TYR A 848 13.13 27.69 -28.29
C TYR A 848 11.85 26.86 -28.16
N ILE A 849 10.90 27.24 -27.30
CA ILE A 849 9.57 26.61 -27.28
C ILE A 849 8.73 27.15 -28.43
N HIS A 850 8.10 26.22 -29.16
CA HIS A 850 7.37 26.51 -30.39
C HIS A 850 5.87 26.18 -30.28
N LEU A 851 5.51 25.20 -29.44
CA LEU A 851 4.15 24.73 -29.22
C LEU A 851 3.91 24.45 -27.73
N ALA A 852 2.82 24.95 -27.17
CA ALA A 852 2.40 24.67 -25.81
C ALA A 852 1.15 23.76 -25.80
N ALA A 853 1.29 22.60 -25.14
CA ALA A 853 0.17 21.74 -24.77
C ALA A 853 -0.45 22.28 -23.48
N LEU A 854 -1.74 22.62 -23.54
CA LEU A 854 -2.45 23.33 -22.46
C LEU A 854 -3.54 22.47 -21.77
N ALA A 855 -3.85 21.29 -22.31
CA ALA A 855 -4.85 20.40 -21.71
C ALA A 855 -4.30 19.71 -20.45
N ASN A 856 -4.38 20.41 -19.33
CA ASN A 856 -4.00 19.91 -18.01
C ASN A 856 -4.95 20.46 -16.93
N ASN A 857 -4.65 20.13 -15.67
CA ASN A 857 -5.45 20.49 -14.49
C ASN A 857 -5.18 21.89 -13.95
N HIS A 858 -4.35 22.72 -14.60
CA HIS A 858 -3.91 24.01 -14.08
C HIS A 858 -4.20 25.20 -15.01
N LEU A 859 -4.45 24.99 -16.31
CA LEU A 859 -4.76 26.10 -17.23
C LEU A 859 -5.96 26.96 -16.80
N MET A 860 -6.97 26.35 -16.17
CA MET A 860 -8.19 27.01 -15.74
C MET A 860 -8.11 27.58 -14.32
N ASP A 861 -6.93 27.59 -13.70
CA ASP A 861 -6.76 28.04 -12.32
C ASP A 861 -7.08 29.52 -12.12
N CYS A 862 -6.90 30.35 -13.16
CA CYS A 862 -7.31 31.75 -13.19
C CYS A 862 -8.60 32.00 -14.00
N ASN A 863 -9.52 31.02 -13.98
CA ASN A 863 -10.81 31.06 -14.68
C ASN A 863 -10.66 31.24 -16.22
N ILE A 864 -11.75 31.66 -16.87
CA ILE A 864 -11.82 31.90 -18.32
C ILE A 864 -10.91 33.06 -18.74
N GLU A 865 -10.71 34.06 -17.86
CA GLU A 865 -9.82 35.18 -18.11
C GLU A 865 -8.36 34.71 -18.22
N GLY A 866 -7.89 33.90 -17.29
CA GLY A 866 -6.56 33.29 -17.34
C GLY A 866 -6.34 32.39 -18.56
N LEU A 867 -7.35 31.59 -18.95
CA LEU A 867 -7.33 30.81 -20.19
C LEU A 867 -7.09 31.71 -21.40
N ASN A 868 -7.94 32.73 -21.57
CA ASN A 868 -7.89 33.64 -22.71
C ASN A 868 -6.60 34.45 -22.73
N ARG A 869 -6.13 34.88 -21.57
CA ARG A 869 -4.86 35.60 -21.43
C ARG A 869 -3.68 34.73 -21.82
N THR A 870 -3.67 33.46 -21.39
CA THR A 870 -2.64 32.48 -21.75
C THR A 870 -2.56 32.26 -23.25
N ILE A 871 -3.70 31.98 -23.90
CA ILE A 871 -3.75 31.77 -25.36
C ILE A 871 -3.25 33.02 -26.10
N LYS A 872 -3.73 34.21 -25.70
CA LYS A 872 -3.35 35.48 -26.33
C LYS A 872 -1.85 35.81 -26.18
N GLN A 873 -1.28 35.54 -25.00
CA GLN A 873 0.15 35.78 -24.75
C GLN A 873 1.02 34.84 -25.60
N PHE A 874 0.66 33.56 -25.70
CA PHE A 874 1.36 32.63 -26.59
C PHE A 874 1.23 33.03 -28.06
N GLU A 875 0.04 33.44 -28.52
CA GLU A 875 -0.16 33.95 -29.87
C GLU A 875 0.73 35.18 -30.15
N THR A 876 0.80 36.12 -29.21
CA THR A 876 1.61 37.35 -29.33
C THR A 876 3.10 37.05 -29.47
N GLU A 877 3.60 36.04 -28.75
CA GLU A 877 5.01 35.61 -28.78
C GLU A 877 5.28 34.55 -29.86
N ASN A 878 4.32 34.28 -30.77
CA ASN A 878 4.42 33.29 -31.84
C ASN A 878 4.73 31.87 -31.33
N ILE A 879 4.04 31.45 -30.27
CA ILE A 879 4.00 30.09 -29.76
C ILE A 879 2.62 29.51 -30.09
N TYR A 880 2.58 28.38 -30.81
CA TYR A 880 1.33 27.69 -31.09
C TYR A 880 0.75 27.08 -29.81
N THR A 881 -0.56 26.87 -29.76
CA THR A 881 -1.23 26.23 -28.62
C THR A 881 -2.15 25.10 -29.08
N ILE A 882 -2.27 24.06 -28.25
CA ILE A 882 -3.26 22.97 -28.42
C ILE A 882 -3.83 22.56 -27.07
N GLY A 883 -5.00 21.92 -27.09
CA GLY A 883 -5.60 21.31 -25.90
C GLY A 883 -6.47 22.27 -25.07
N ALA A 884 -6.70 23.50 -25.52
CA ALA A 884 -7.60 24.43 -24.85
C ALA A 884 -8.15 25.49 -25.82
N GLY A 885 -9.32 26.05 -25.50
CA GLY A 885 -9.97 27.02 -26.38
C GLY A 885 -11.26 27.60 -25.79
N ASN A 886 -11.86 28.55 -26.52
CA ASN A 886 -13.13 29.17 -26.14
C ASN A 886 -14.35 28.29 -26.45
N THR A 887 -14.14 27.26 -27.25
CA THR A 887 -15.12 26.22 -27.55
C THR A 887 -14.46 24.85 -27.45
N GLN A 888 -15.28 23.80 -27.38
CA GLN A 888 -14.79 22.43 -27.42
C GLN A 888 -14.09 22.09 -28.74
N GLU A 889 -14.55 22.64 -29.86
CA GLU A 889 -13.91 22.43 -31.16
C GLU A 889 -12.50 23.04 -31.17
N GLU A 890 -12.34 24.25 -30.63
CA GLU A 890 -11.02 24.89 -30.47
C GLU A 890 -10.13 24.12 -29.49
N ALA A 891 -10.67 23.65 -28.37
CA ALA A 891 -9.90 22.91 -27.38
C ALA A 891 -9.40 21.57 -27.92
N GLU A 892 -10.24 20.83 -28.64
CA GLU A 892 -9.89 19.53 -29.24
C GLU A 892 -9.11 19.67 -30.57
N LYS A 893 -8.83 20.90 -31.01
CA LYS A 893 -8.09 21.20 -32.24
C LYS A 893 -6.66 20.64 -32.17
N PRO A 894 -6.25 19.78 -33.12
CA PRO A 894 -4.88 19.28 -33.16
C PRO A 894 -3.94 20.24 -33.90
N PHE A 895 -2.65 20.07 -33.62
CA PHE A 895 -1.58 20.67 -34.42
C PHE A 895 -1.19 19.72 -35.57
N VAL A 896 -1.01 20.25 -36.79
CA VAL A 896 -0.70 19.43 -37.97
C VAL A 896 0.65 19.80 -38.57
N LEU A 897 1.60 18.87 -38.54
CA LEU A 897 2.85 18.97 -39.29
C LEU A 897 2.72 18.22 -40.62
N ASN A 898 2.95 18.91 -41.73
CA ASN A 898 3.10 18.29 -43.05
C ASN A 898 4.58 18.33 -43.45
N TYR A 899 5.22 17.17 -43.43
CA TYR A 899 6.63 17.00 -43.76
C TYR A 899 6.73 16.05 -44.96
N ASN A 900 7.35 16.50 -46.05
CA ASN A 900 7.52 15.74 -47.30
C ASN A 900 6.22 15.05 -47.81
N GLY A 901 5.06 15.66 -47.58
CA GLY A 901 3.75 15.16 -48.01
C GLY A 901 3.04 14.26 -46.98
N GLN A 902 3.75 13.75 -45.98
CA GLN A 902 3.17 12.99 -44.87
C GLN A 902 2.65 13.93 -43.77
N LYS A 903 1.43 13.66 -43.28
CA LYS A 903 0.83 14.39 -42.16
C LYS A 903 1.13 13.70 -40.83
N TYR A 904 1.57 14.48 -39.85
CA TYR A 904 1.70 14.12 -38.44
C TYR A 904 0.77 15.03 -37.64
N THR A 905 -0.21 14.44 -36.95
CA THR A 905 -1.26 15.16 -36.23
C THR A 905 -1.08 14.94 -34.73
N ILE A 906 -0.92 16.04 -33.98
CA ILE A 906 -0.66 16.02 -32.54
C ILE A 906 -1.91 16.51 -31.81
N PHE A 907 -2.51 15.62 -31.01
CA PHE A 907 -3.59 15.97 -30.09
C PHE A 907 -3.04 16.17 -28.68
N ASN A 908 -3.68 17.05 -27.91
CA ASN A 908 -3.43 17.17 -26.49
C ASN A 908 -4.76 17.16 -25.72
N ALA A 909 -4.83 16.33 -24.68
CA ALA A 909 -6.05 16.18 -23.88
C ALA A 909 -5.76 15.77 -22.44
N TYR A 910 -6.62 16.21 -21.53
CA TYR A 910 -6.58 15.89 -20.12
C TYR A 910 -7.55 14.75 -19.80
N TRP A 911 -7.13 13.74 -19.04
CA TRP A 911 -8.04 12.64 -18.65
C TRP A 911 -9.21 13.15 -17.81
N TYR A 912 -10.40 12.55 -17.95
CA TYR A 912 -11.55 12.96 -17.14
C TYR A 912 -11.33 12.72 -15.64
N ARG A 913 -11.42 13.78 -14.84
CA ARG A 913 -11.44 13.76 -13.38
C ARG A 913 -12.74 14.40 -12.90
N ARG A 914 -13.46 13.69 -12.03
CA ARG A 914 -14.77 14.14 -11.54
C ARG A 914 -14.71 15.54 -10.90
N PRO A 915 -13.75 15.89 -10.01
CA PRO A 915 -13.69 17.23 -9.44
C PRO A 915 -13.45 18.33 -10.49
N MET A 916 -12.56 18.07 -11.46
CA MET A 916 -12.22 19.01 -12.54
C MET A 916 -13.44 19.35 -13.38
N TYR A 917 -14.29 18.37 -13.65
CA TYR A 917 -15.56 18.62 -14.32
C TYR A 917 -16.59 19.26 -13.38
N ARG A 918 -16.90 18.60 -12.26
CA ARG A 918 -18.10 18.88 -11.46
C ARG A 918 -17.97 20.08 -10.54
N GLU A 919 -16.78 20.29 -9.99
CA GLU A 919 -16.54 21.27 -8.94
C GLU A 919 -15.90 22.54 -9.49
N TYR A 920 -15.04 22.40 -10.50
CA TYR A 920 -14.24 23.48 -11.06
C TYR A 920 -14.61 23.87 -12.49
N ASP A 921 -15.33 23.01 -13.23
CA ASP A 921 -15.82 23.30 -14.59
C ASP A 921 -14.72 23.58 -15.63
N PHE A 922 -13.67 22.76 -15.62
CA PHE A 922 -12.44 23.03 -16.40
C PHE A 922 -12.47 22.55 -17.85
N TYR A 923 -13.34 21.59 -18.19
CA TYR A 923 -13.35 21.01 -19.54
C TYR A 923 -14.22 21.82 -20.50
N ALA A 924 -13.72 22.03 -21.72
CA ALA A 924 -14.51 22.64 -22.77
C ALA A 924 -15.65 21.71 -23.21
N ILE A 925 -16.86 22.27 -23.38
CA ILE A 925 -18.05 21.52 -23.81
C ILE A 925 -18.93 22.40 -24.69
N GLY A 926 -19.08 22.01 -25.96
CA GLY A 926 -19.78 22.82 -26.95
C GLY A 926 -19.19 24.23 -27.08
N ASN A 927 -20.01 25.26 -26.81
CA ASN A 927 -19.57 26.67 -26.81
C ASN A 927 -19.04 27.16 -25.45
N LYS A 928 -18.73 26.26 -24.51
CA LYS A 928 -18.13 26.62 -23.23
C LYS A 928 -16.61 26.51 -23.29
N PRO A 929 -15.87 27.53 -22.83
CA PRO A 929 -14.40 27.54 -22.82
C PRO A 929 -13.83 26.51 -21.85
N GLY A 930 -12.62 26.05 -22.11
CA GLY A 930 -11.91 25.14 -21.20
C GLY A 930 -10.81 24.33 -21.89
N VAL A 931 -10.36 23.28 -21.19
CA VAL A 931 -9.37 22.32 -21.71
C VAL A 931 -10.03 21.13 -22.40
N ALA A 932 -9.33 20.52 -23.36
CA ALA A 932 -9.75 19.29 -24.01
C ALA A 932 -9.75 18.11 -23.02
N CYS A 933 -10.78 17.28 -23.11
CA CYS A 933 -10.94 16.08 -22.29
C CYS A 933 -10.69 14.84 -23.14
N ILE A 934 -10.06 13.80 -22.58
CA ILE A 934 -10.00 12.49 -23.24
C ILE A 934 -11.42 11.89 -23.21
N ASN A 935 -12.11 11.99 -24.35
CA ASN A 935 -13.52 11.65 -24.52
C ASN A 935 -13.78 10.97 -25.89
N PRO A 936 -15.01 10.46 -26.11
CA PRO A 936 -15.37 9.88 -27.39
C PRO A 936 -15.38 10.82 -28.60
N SER A 937 -15.59 12.13 -28.42
CA SER A 937 -15.41 13.09 -29.53
C SER A 937 -13.97 13.09 -30.02
N LEU A 938 -12.99 13.20 -29.11
CA LEU A 938 -11.57 13.12 -29.44
C LEU A 938 -11.22 11.82 -30.17
N TYR A 939 -11.73 10.66 -29.72
CA TYR A 939 -11.50 9.38 -30.40
C TYR A 939 -12.01 9.42 -31.85
N LYS A 940 -13.20 9.98 -32.09
CA LYS A 940 -13.75 10.12 -33.44
C LYS A 940 -12.90 11.05 -34.31
N GLN A 941 -12.37 12.13 -33.74
CA GLN A 941 -11.45 13.02 -34.46
C GLN A 941 -10.15 12.31 -34.83
N ILE A 942 -9.58 11.53 -33.90
CA ILE A 942 -8.39 10.71 -34.12
C ILE A 942 -8.63 9.70 -35.25
N SER A 943 -9.75 8.94 -35.20
CA SER A 943 -10.09 7.97 -36.24
C SER A 943 -10.23 8.62 -37.60
N LYS A 944 -10.90 9.77 -37.69
CA LYS A 944 -11.06 10.52 -38.94
C LYS A 944 -9.71 10.93 -39.53
N VAL A 945 -8.81 11.51 -38.75
CA VAL A 945 -7.50 11.93 -39.29
C VAL A 945 -6.60 10.73 -39.61
N LYS A 946 -6.79 9.61 -38.90
CA LYS A 946 -6.09 8.36 -39.19
C LYS A 946 -6.53 7.77 -40.53
N GLU A 947 -7.83 7.78 -40.82
CA GLU A 947 -8.40 7.40 -42.12
C GLU A 947 -7.88 8.31 -43.26
N GLU A 948 -7.64 9.59 -42.98
CA GLU A 948 -6.99 10.54 -43.91
C GLU A 948 -5.47 10.28 -44.10
N GLY A 949 -4.92 9.21 -43.53
CA GLY A 949 -3.53 8.78 -43.70
C GLY A 949 -2.51 9.46 -42.77
N ALA A 950 -2.95 10.19 -41.74
CA ALA A 950 -2.05 10.84 -40.80
C ALA A 950 -1.38 9.86 -39.82
N LYS A 951 -0.16 10.17 -39.40
CA LYS A 951 0.46 9.62 -38.19
C LYS A 951 -0.05 10.41 -36.99
N VAL A 952 -0.57 9.74 -35.97
CA VAL A 952 -1.25 10.38 -34.83
C VAL A 952 -0.40 10.26 -33.58
N ILE A 953 -0.09 11.41 -32.97
CA ILE A 953 0.59 11.51 -31.68
C ILE A 953 -0.40 12.10 -30.68
N VAL A 954 -0.52 11.52 -29.50
CA VAL A 954 -1.37 12.04 -28.43
C VAL A 954 -0.52 12.39 -27.22
N ILE A 955 -0.55 13.66 -26.83
CA ILE A 955 0.03 14.16 -25.59
C ILE A 955 -1.06 14.15 -24.51
N ALA A 956 -0.98 13.21 -23.58
CA ALA A 956 -2.02 12.98 -22.58
C ALA A 956 -1.57 13.43 -21.20
N HIS A 957 -2.28 14.38 -20.60
CA HIS A 957 -2.03 14.74 -19.21
C HIS A 957 -2.89 13.85 -18.28
N TRP A 958 -2.26 13.06 -17.42
CA TRP A 958 -2.93 12.07 -16.57
C TRP A 958 -2.05 11.55 -15.42
N GLY A 959 -2.55 10.57 -14.67
CA GLY A 959 -1.79 9.95 -13.60
C GLY A 959 -1.97 10.66 -12.26
N VAL A 960 -1.17 10.24 -11.28
CA VAL A 960 -1.20 10.76 -9.91
C VAL A 960 0.22 11.14 -9.56
N ASP A 961 0.37 12.30 -8.93
CA ASP A 961 1.66 12.89 -8.55
C ASP A 961 2.54 11.86 -7.86
N PHE A 962 3.72 11.62 -8.44
CA PHE A 962 4.74 10.69 -7.97
C PHE A 962 4.22 9.26 -7.73
N GLY A 963 3.13 8.90 -8.43
CA GLY A 963 2.48 7.60 -8.35
C GLY A 963 2.85 6.69 -9.52
N LYS A 964 2.53 5.40 -9.37
CA LYS A 964 2.65 4.41 -10.45
C LYS A 964 1.57 4.59 -11.51
N VAL A 965 1.74 3.90 -12.65
CA VAL A 965 0.73 3.84 -13.71
C VAL A 965 -0.59 3.32 -13.13
N GLN A 966 -1.65 4.10 -13.30
CA GLN A 966 -2.99 3.76 -12.85
C GLN A 966 -3.70 2.87 -13.86
N ILE A 967 -4.60 2.00 -13.39
CA ILE A 967 -5.48 1.19 -14.27
C ILE A 967 -6.20 2.09 -15.29
N LYS A 968 -6.69 3.24 -14.83
CA LYS A 968 -7.39 4.21 -15.67
C LYS A 968 -6.50 4.83 -16.77
N GLN A 969 -5.19 4.98 -16.54
CA GLN A 969 -4.27 5.41 -17.61
C GLN A 969 -4.20 4.33 -18.70
N ARG A 970 -4.13 3.05 -18.32
CA ARG A 970 -4.12 1.92 -19.26
C ARG A 970 -5.42 1.84 -20.07
N GLU A 971 -6.57 2.02 -19.42
CA GLU A 971 -7.87 2.06 -20.09
C GLU A 971 -7.96 3.17 -21.14
N TYR A 972 -7.48 4.38 -20.83
CA TYR A 972 -7.45 5.47 -21.83
C TYR A 972 -6.44 5.22 -22.94
N ALA A 973 -5.25 4.69 -22.62
CA ALA A 973 -4.25 4.37 -23.63
C ALA A 973 -4.80 3.34 -24.64
N GLN A 974 -5.54 2.34 -24.17
CA GLN A 974 -6.21 1.38 -25.05
C GLN A 974 -7.28 2.05 -25.93
N LEU A 975 -8.12 2.93 -25.38
CA LEU A 975 -9.14 3.64 -26.17
C LEU A 975 -8.53 4.57 -27.23
N LEU A 976 -7.40 5.21 -26.92
CA LEU A 976 -6.66 6.06 -27.86
C LEU A 976 -5.99 5.22 -28.96
N GLU A 977 -5.46 4.05 -28.62
CA GLU A 977 -4.94 3.07 -29.59
C GLU A 977 -6.03 2.60 -30.55
N GLU A 978 -7.17 2.15 -30.01
CA GLU A 978 -8.34 1.73 -30.78
C GLU A 978 -8.83 2.86 -31.71
N ALA A 979 -8.73 4.12 -31.28
CA ALA A 979 -9.08 5.27 -32.10
C ALA A 979 -8.11 5.50 -33.27
N GLY A 980 -6.85 5.04 -33.16
CA GLY A 980 -5.83 5.16 -34.20
C GLY A 980 -4.56 5.93 -33.82
N ALA A 981 -4.31 6.19 -32.53
CA ALA A 981 -3.05 6.79 -32.08
C ALA A 981 -1.85 5.87 -32.40
N ASP A 982 -0.81 6.40 -33.05
CA ASP A 982 0.44 5.66 -33.30
C ASP A 982 1.40 5.75 -32.12
N LEU A 983 1.37 6.88 -31.40
CA LEU A 983 2.20 7.14 -30.24
C LEU A 983 1.42 7.93 -29.18
N ILE A 984 1.56 7.53 -27.92
CA ILE A 984 1.00 8.25 -26.78
C ILE A 984 2.12 8.61 -25.80
N ILE A 985 2.24 9.91 -25.50
CA ILE A 985 3.21 10.45 -24.55
C ILE A 985 2.43 11.10 -23.40
N GLY A 986 2.64 10.58 -22.20
CA GLY A 986 1.97 11.02 -21.00
C GLY A 986 2.75 12.07 -20.20
N HIS A 987 2.00 12.86 -19.44
CA HIS A 987 2.44 13.90 -18.51
C HIS A 987 1.62 13.85 -17.21
N GLY A 988 1.98 14.63 -16.19
CA GLY A 988 1.15 14.85 -14.99
C GLY A 988 1.42 13.92 -13.79
N ALA A 989 2.23 12.87 -13.94
CA ALA A 989 2.71 12.11 -12.79
C ALA A 989 3.92 12.78 -12.10
N HIS A 990 4.47 13.86 -12.66
CA HIS A 990 5.68 14.55 -12.21
C HIS A 990 6.96 13.68 -12.09
N MET A 991 6.92 12.45 -12.61
CA MET A 991 8.04 11.53 -12.68
C MET A 991 7.91 10.62 -13.90
N MET A 992 8.99 9.95 -14.29
CA MET A 992 8.93 8.90 -15.30
C MET A 992 8.02 7.74 -14.85
N GLN A 993 7.27 7.19 -15.79
CA GLN A 993 6.50 5.96 -15.61
C GLN A 993 6.88 4.91 -16.68
N SER A 994 6.26 3.73 -16.62
CA SER A 994 6.57 2.64 -17.54
C SER A 994 6.26 2.97 -18.99
N ILE A 995 6.93 2.23 -19.87
CA ILE A 995 6.76 2.30 -21.32
C ILE A 995 6.21 0.97 -21.79
N GLU A 996 5.11 1.00 -22.53
CA GLU A 996 4.41 -0.20 -22.97
C GLU A 996 4.04 -0.15 -24.44
N LYS A 997 3.97 -1.33 -25.06
CA LYS A 997 3.44 -1.48 -26.41
C LYS A 997 2.06 -2.13 -26.31
N ILE A 998 1.02 -1.35 -26.58
CA ILE A 998 -0.36 -1.83 -26.65
C ILE A 998 -0.66 -2.06 -28.14
N ASN A 999 -0.77 -3.32 -28.55
CA ASN A 999 -0.91 -3.70 -29.96
C ASN A 999 0.21 -3.06 -30.82
N ARG A 1000 -0.16 -2.09 -31.67
CA ARG A 1000 0.77 -1.35 -32.53
C ARG A 1000 1.23 0.00 -31.96
N THR A 1001 0.72 0.40 -30.81
CA THR A 1001 0.91 1.75 -30.26
C THR A 1001 1.87 1.72 -29.09
N THR A 1002 2.89 2.56 -29.19
CA THR A 1002 3.81 2.80 -28.10
C THR A 1002 3.21 3.81 -27.13
N VAL A 1003 3.25 3.50 -25.84
CA VAL A 1003 2.69 4.30 -24.75
C VAL A 1003 3.79 4.58 -23.74
N VAL A 1004 4.22 5.84 -23.66
CA VAL A 1004 5.08 6.33 -22.58
C VAL A 1004 4.15 6.95 -21.54
N TYR A 1005 3.87 6.25 -20.43
CA TYR A 1005 2.81 6.67 -19.51
C TYR A 1005 3.07 8.01 -18.82
N SER A 1006 4.33 8.38 -18.61
CA SER A 1006 4.69 9.72 -18.14
C SER A 1006 6.15 9.99 -18.46
N ILE A 1007 6.43 11.15 -19.06
CA ILE A 1007 7.78 11.69 -19.18
C ILE A 1007 8.18 12.60 -18.01
N GLY A 1008 7.28 12.86 -17.07
CA GLY A 1008 7.58 13.60 -15.84
C GLY A 1008 7.78 15.11 -16.06
N ASN A 1009 8.59 15.72 -15.21
CA ASN A 1009 8.83 17.17 -15.23
C ASN A 1009 9.90 17.54 -16.26
N GLY A 1010 9.62 18.59 -17.04
CA GLY A 1010 10.62 19.27 -17.86
C GLY A 1010 11.24 20.40 -17.05
N ILE A 1011 10.57 21.55 -17.02
CA ILE A 1011 10.96 22.76 -16.29
C ILE A 1011 9.87 23.08 -15.29
N PHE A 1012 9.85 22.42 -14.12
CA PHE A 1012 8.74 22.57 -13.17
C PHE A 1012 9.25 23.00 -11.80
N ASN A 1013 9.18 24.29 -11.48
CA ASN A 1013 9.92 24.89 -10.35
C ASN A 1013 9.28 24.71 -8.96
N SER A 1014 8.74 23.52 -8.71
CA SER A 1014 8.33 23.08 -7.37
C SER A 1014 9.53 22.53 -6.58
N ASN A 1015 9.34 22.22 -5.30
CA ASN A 1015 10.37 21.54 -4.52
C ASN A 1015 10.49 20.03 -4.83
N GLY A 1016 9.53 19.45 -5.56
CA GLY A 1016 9.38 18.01 -5.75
C GLY A 1016 9.04 17.23 -4.46
N GLU A 1017 8.52 16.01 -4.63
CA GLU A 1017 8.22 15.09 -3.51
C GLU A 1017 9.03 13.79 -3.56
N TYR A 1018 10.02 13.69 -4.45
CA TYR A 1018 10.82 12.49 -4.70
C TYR A 1018 11.38 11.85 -3.41
N ASN A 1019 12.07 12.64 -2.58
CA ASN A 1019 12.65 12.17 -1.31
C ASN A 1019 11.58 11.86 -0.24
N GLN A 1020 10.43 12.55 -0.27
CA GLN A 1020 9.35 12.32 0.70
C GLN A 1020 8.60 11.02 0.41
N ARG A 1021 8.49 10.67 -0.88
CA ARG A 1021 7.78 9.50 -1.40
C ARG A 1021 8.69 8.33 -1.72
N PHE A 1022 10.01 8.50 -1.60
CA PHE A 1022 11.02 7.49 -1.92
C PHE A 1022 10.90 6.98 -3.36
N VAL A 1023 10.74 7.90 -4.31
CA VAL A 1023 10.68 7.61 -5.76
C VAL A 1023 11.86 8.25 -6.48
N PRO A 1024 12.35 7.65 -7.58
CA PRO A 1024 13.48 8.17 -8.34
C PRO A 1024 13.15 9.53 -9.00
N PRO A 1025 14.07 10.51 -8.93
CA PRO A 1025 13.87 11.86 -9.49
C PRO A 1025 14.24 11.94 -10.97
N TYR A 1026 13.67 11.04 -11.76
CA TYR A 1026 13.95 10.95 -13.20
C TYR A 1026 12.74 11.37 -14.01
N SER A 1027 13.00 12.04 -15.12
CA SER A 1027 12.04 12.47 -16.14
C SER A 1027 12.69 12.28 -17.51
N PHE A 1028 11.96 12.50 -18.60
CA PHE A 1028 12.47 12.34 -19.97
C PHE A 1028 12.22 13.60 -20.79
N ILE A 1029 13.13 13.87 -21.73
CA ILE A 1029 12.83 14.61 -22.95
C ILE A 1029 12.64 13.58 -24.07
N ALA A 1030 11.47 13.57 -24.70
CA ALA A 1030 11.17 12.67 -25.81
C ALA A 1030 11.53 13.34 -27.13
N ARG A 1031 12.46 12.77 -27.91
CA ARG A 1031 12.80 13.24 -29.25
C ARG A 1031 12.22 12.31 -30.29
N LEU A 1032 11.38 12.88 -31.15
CA LEU A 1032 10.89 12.24 -32.36
C LEU A 1032 11.71 12.74 -33.54
N THR A 1033 12.30 11.82 -34.28
CA THR A 1033 13.04 12.13 -35.51
C THR A 1033 12.29 11.57 -36.70
N ILE A 1034 11.96 12.45 -37.65
CA ILE A 1034 11.33 12.09 -38.93
C ILE A 1034 12.40 12.16 -40.02
N THR A 1035 12.70 11.04 -40.68
CA THR A 1035 13.65 11.01 -41.81
C THR A 1035 13.03 11.63 -43.07
N PRO A 1036 13.83 12.03 -44.08
CA PRO A 1036 13.31 12.49 -45.38
C PRO A 1036 12.36 11.48 -46.06
N GLU A 1037 12.53 10.19 -45.78
CA GLU A 1037 11.69 9.07 -46.23
C GLU A 1037 10.39 8.90 -45.42
N ASN A 1038 10.17 9.75 -44.40
CA ASN A 1038 9.04 9.77 -43.48
C ASN A 1038 9.03 8.66 -42.41
N ASP A 1039 10.16 7.99 -42.17
CA ASP A 1039 10.30 7.06 -41.04
C ASP A 1039 10.35 7.83 -39.72
N LEU A 1040 9.61 7.33 -38.73
CA LEU A 1040 9.51 7.94 -37.40
C LEU A 1040 10.28 7.07 -36.40
N SER A 1041 11.14 7.70 -35.59
CA SER A 1041 11.84 7.06 -34.47
C SER A 1041 11.66 7.86 -33.18
N LEU A 1042 11.71 7.19 -32.03
CA LEU A 1042 11.56 7.81 -30.71
C LEU A 1042 12.76 7.48 -29.82
N LYS A 1043 13.45 8.53 -29.37
CA LYS A 1043 14.45 8.43 -28.30
C LYS A 1043 13.94 9.14 -27.04
N LEU A 1044 14.12 8.51 -25.87
CA LEU A 1044 13.88 9.14 -24.57
C LEU A 1044 15.22 9.46 -23.91
N TYR A 1045 15.46 10.75 -23.67
CA TYR A 1045 16.65 11.24 -23.00
C TYR A 1045 16.33 11.52 -21.54
N PRO A 1046 16.83 10.72 -20.58
CA PRO A 1046 16.53 10.92 -19.19
C PRO A 1046 17.24 12.15 -18.62
N ILE A 1047 16.50 12.87 -17.80
CA ILE A 1047 16.95 14.05 -17.06
C ILE A 1047 16.71 13.87 -15.57
N TYR A 1048 17.59 14.50 -14.78
CA TYR A 1048 17.50 14.58 -13.34
C TYR A 1048 16.65 15.79 -12.95
N SER A 1049 15.51 15.55 -12.29
CA SER A 1049 14.48 16.57 -12.02
C SER A 1049 14.30 16.90 -10.53
N ASN A 1050 15.24 16.49 -9.67
CA ASN A 1050 15.20 16.92 -8.26
C ASN A 1050 15.69 18.35 -8.09
N ASN A 1051 14.74 19.28 -8.15
CA ASN A 1051 14.99 20.71 -8.07
C ASN A 1051 15.76 21.20 -6.83
N LYS A 1052 15.65 20.50 -5.69
CA LYS A 1052 16.43 20.89 -4.48
C LYS A 1052 17.92 20.59 -4.61
N GLU A 1053 18.28 19.67 -5.50
CA GLU A 1053 19.66 19.27 -5.75
C GLU A 1053 20.21 19.91 -7.01
N THR A 1054 19.37 20.19 -8.00
CA THR A 1054 19.73 20.88 -9.24
C THR A 1054 19.54 22.39 -9.20
N PHE A 1055 19.04 22.92 -8.07
CA PHE A 1055 18.63 24.30 -7.95
C PHE A 1055 17.65 24.74 -9.07
N TRP A 1056 16.69 23.87 -9.43
CA TRP A 1056 15.69 24.14 -10.50
C TRP A 1056 16.24 24.24 -11.92
N GLN A 1057 17.39 23.61 -12.17
CA GLN A 1057 18.02 23.48 -13.48
C GLN A 1057 18.14 22.00 -13.86
N PRO A 1058 17.12 21.38 -14.50
CA PRO A 1058 17.22 19.99 -14.97
C PRO A 1058 18.45 19.76 -15.85
N ARG A 1059 19.03 18.57 -15.74
CA ARG A 1059 20.22 18.15 -16.51
C ARG A 1059 20.10 16.69 -16.94
N PHE A 1060 20.84 16.30 -17.97
CA PHE A 1060 20.93 14.88 -18.35
C PHE A 1060 21.57 14.02 -17.25
N LEU A 1061 21.21 12.73 -17.23
CA LEU A 1061 21.73 11.78 -16.25
C LEU A 1061 23.20 11.44 -16.49
N THR A 1062 23.92 11.21 -15.39
CA THR A 1062 25.24 10.56 -15.43
C THR A 1062 25.10 9.07 -15.74
N GLU A 1063 26.21 8.37 -15.99
CA GLU A 1063 26.19 6.92 -16.27
C GLU A 1063 25.54 6.10 -15.15
N ASP A 1064 25.89 6.39 -13.89
CA ASP A 1064 25.36 5.67 -12.73
C ASP A 1064 23.87 5.96 -12.50
N GLU A 1065 23.47 7.22 -12.70
CA GLU A 1065 22.06 7.61 -12.66
C GLU A 1065 21.27 6.93 -13.79
N PHE A 1066 21.87 6.78 -14.98
CA PHE A 1066 21.26 6.09 -16.11
C PHE A 1066 21.09 4.59 -15.87
N LYS A 1067 22.09 3.93 -15.26
CA LYS A 1067 21.99 2.51 -14.83
C LYS A 1067 20.85 2.32 -13.83
N HIS A 1068 20.73 3.20 -12.84
CA HIS A 1068 19.62 3.16 -11.88
C HIS A 1068 18.27 3.46 -12.54
N CYS A 1069 18.19 4.47 -13.41
CA CYS A 1069 17.00 4.78 -14.20
C CYS A 1069 16.53 3.56 -15.01
N SER A 1070 17.44 2.80 -15.61
CA SER A 1070 17.12 1.56 -16.34
C SER A 1070 16.50 0.50 -15.44
N GLN A 1071 17.03 0.32 -14.23
CA GLN A 1071 16.49 -0.63 -13.25
C GLN A 1071 15.07 -0.23 -12.83
N MET A 1072 14.85 1.07 -12.60
CA MET A 1072 13.53 1.60 -12.23
C MET A 1072 12.50 1.44 -13.36
N LEU A 1073 12.89 1.67 -14.62
CA LEU A 1073 12.01 1.41 -15.77
C LEU A 1073 11.60 -0.07 -15.85
N LYS A 1074 12.53 -0.99 -15.60
CA LYS A 1074 12.26 -2.43 -15.52
C LYS A 1074 11.30 -2.74 -14.37
N GLN A 1075 11.54 -2.18 -13.19
CA GLN A 1075 10.64 -2.32 -12.03
C GLN A 1075 9.22 -1.80 -12.30
N TYR A 1076 9.09 -0.72 -13.08
CA TYR A 1076 7.78 -0.18 -13.46
C TYR A 1076 7.06 -1.04 -14.50
N GLY A 1077 7.69 -2.10 -15.02
CA GLY A 1077 7.11 -3.00 -16.01
C GLY A 1077 7.21 -2.46 -17.43
N SER A 1078 8.27 -1.69 -17.73
CA SER A 1078 8.51 -1.24 -19.11
C SER A 1078 8.89 -2.41 -20.02
N ILE A 1079 8.61 -2.28 -21.32
CA ILE A 1079 8.96 -3.28 -22.34
C ILE A 1079 10.45 -3.67 -22.28
N GLU A 1080 10.74 -4.97 -22.31
CA GLU A 1080 12.10 -5.50 -22.14
C GLU A 1080 13.04 -5.17 -23.31
N THR A 1081 12.49 -4.83 -24.47
CA THR A 1081 13.22 -4.60 -25.72
C THR A 1081 13.80 -3.19 -25.87
N ILE A 1082 13.80 -2.37 -24.81
CA ILE A 1082 14.34 -1.00 -24.87
C ILE A 1082 15.86 -1.06 -25.04
N LYS A 1083 16.34 -0.56 -26.18
CA LYS A 1083 17.77 -0.44 -26.46
C LYS A 1083 18.33 0.81 -25.78
N LYS A 1084 19.54 0.71 -25.24
CA LYS A 1084 20.26 1.83 -24.61
C LYS A 1084 21.32 2.35 -25.58
N GLY A 1085 21.53 3.65 -25.62
CA GLY A 1085 22.57 4.26 -26.44
C GLY A 1085 23.14 5.53 -25.80
N TYR A 1086 24.12 6.11 -26.49
CA TYR A 1086 24.79 7.35 -26.09
C TYR A 1086 25.19 8.16 -27.33
N ASP A 1087 24.70 9.39 -27.44
CA ASP A 1087 25.03 10.36 -28.50
C ASP A 1087 25.24 11.76 -27.90
N GLN A 1088 26.26 11.88 -27.05
CA GLN A 1088 26.53 13.00 -26.10
C GLN A 1088 25.71 12.92 -24.81
N HIS A 1089 24.49 12.38 -24.89
CA HIS A 1089 23.66 12.06 -23.74
C HIS A 1089 23.23 10.60 -23.80
N TYR A 1090 23.03 9.97 -22.64
CA TYR A 1090 22.44 8.64 -22.59
C TYR A 1090 20.99 8.72 -23.07
N TYR A 1091 20.54 7.71 -23.80
CA TYR A 1091 19.16 7.64 -24.27
C TYR A 1091 18.64 6.20 -24.31
N TYR A 1092 17.32 6.10 -24.32
CA TYR A 1092 16.57 4.89 -24.62
C TYR A 1092 15.97 4.98 -26.02
N ASP A 1093 16.30 4.03 -26.88
CA ASP A 1093 15.71 3.89 -28.21
C ASP A 1093 14.45 3.03 -28.11
N ILE A 1094 13.30 3.66 -28.38
CA ILE A 1094 11.98 3.08 -28.12
C ILE A 1094 11.38 2.58 -29.45
N PRO A 1095 11.03 1.28 -29.54
CA PRO A 1095 10.51 0.71 -30.77
C PRO A 1095 9.07 1.16 -31.04
N LEU A 1096 8.89 2.02 -32.06
CA LEU A 1096 7.57 2.47 -32.50
C LEU A 1096 6.77 1.36 -33.19
#